data_AF-A0A6G7RXY0-F1
#
_entry.id   AF-A0A6G7RXY0-F1
#
_cell.length_a   1.000
_cell.length_b   1.000
_cell.length_c   1.000
_cell.angle_alpha   90.00
_cell.angle_beta   90.00
_cell.angle_gamma   90.00
#
_symmetry.space_group_name_H-M   'P 1'
#
loop_
_entity.id
_entity.type
_entity.pdbx_description
1 polymer ?
#
loop_
_entity_poly.entity_id
_entity_poly.type
_entity_poly.pdbx_seq_one_letter_code
_entity_poly.pdbx_strand_id
1 'polypeptide(L)'
;MKKCYFFILLTFSLINVKAQVGIGTTNPTPSSILDISSSNKGVLLPRISLSSTTDATTISSPATGLLIYNTATVLDVLPGFYYWDGSKWVAITATPTNTDWSLNGNDLNSGSGTEFIGTTSNHSFVQKVNNQQIGRLDANGSAIFGFGATSTVNDAVVMGRNATANAQSSVTLGYNAVTNSNDAVSIGYQTDASGYQSLALGYQANTTQNFNNAIGYNTEASGYNSTSIGIATEATAQEALAIGYSSNPGGNVKTIASGYQSLAIGRDVKSTGASALAIGNTAFANNTNSLALGYNASAKDYANTIAIGADAVAAGGQGSIAIGNTAKGNNAYGISLGFDAETRNAQRNIAIGYNSTSRATDNIVIGTDAISNSNYGVAIGYSSYAKDYDNTIAIGYDALADNLNATAIGNLAQATNSNSIAIGSNAIADGLNSVAIGQNTNVTNANTIALGDDTGNVRVGIGTNSPTTNLHLNGTLRIVNGDEGVDKVLESDANGNATWVLPDYIKYFSDTSINGTIVNASGTTVTGNGIIRLNTGTFVGYGTTIATNGMYVTISKSGYYRLSYTLIMNIVDDNDAEDETVELFFSKSSTGTAINRTITKMTFDSALDVGEKYTLSTSAIVHLDAGDNIYFRIVNPAGGDISLVTDGSGATIESVKYD
;
A
#
# COMPACT_ATOMS: atom_id res chain seq x y z
N MET A 1 -138.19 -22.00 87.77
CA MET A 1 -137.94 -21.97 89.22
C MET A 1 -136.44 -22.04 89.46
N LYS A 2 -135.88 -21.02 90.16
CA LYS A 2 -134.70 -21.06 91.07
C LYS A 2 -133.35 -21.59 90.50
N LYS A 3 -132.15 -21.06 90.73
CA LYS A 3 -131.51 -20.00 91.55
C LYS A 3 -130.03 -20.02 91.06
N CYS A 4 -129.37 -18.91 90.71
CA CYS A 4 -128.69 -17.95 91.60
C CYS A 4 -127.35 -18.42 92.22
N TYR A 5 -126.26 -17.76 91.73
CA TYR A 5 -125.08 -17.20 92.45
C TYR A 5 -124.00 -18.18 92.97
N PHE A 6 -122.70 -17.85 93.09
CA PHE A 6 -122.02 -16.59 93.43
C PHE A 6 -120.49 -16.81 93.18
N PHE A 7 -119.81 -16.06 92.30
CA PHE A 7 -118.90 -14.92 92.57
C PHE A 7 -117.82 -15.10 93.65
N ILE A 8 -116.54 -14.95 93.30
CA ILE A 8 -115.55 -14.08 93.98
C ILE A 8 -114.37 -13.83 93.04
N LEU A 9 -114.04 -12.55 92.89
CA LEU A 9 -113.03 -11.96 92.03
C LEU A 9 -111.80 -11.63 92.90
N LEU A 10 -110.59 -12.00 92.48
CA LEU A 10 -109.34 -11.46 93.03
C LEU A 10 -108.39 -11.15 91.87
N THR A 11 -108.19 -9.85 91.63
CA THR A 11 -107.26 -9.31 90.63
C THR A 11 -105.83 -9.36 91.15
N PHE A 12 -104.90 -9.94 90.38
CA PHE A 12 -103.47 -9.66 90.49
C PHE A 12 -102.87 -9.48 89.09
N SER A 13 -102.08 -8.43 88.99
CA SER A 13 -101.42 -7.85 87.82
C SER A 13 -100.41 -8.77 87.14
N LEU A 14 -100.38 -8.67 85.80
CA LEU A 14 -99.47 -9.33 84.87
C LEU A 14 -98.01 -8.92 85.12
N ILE A 15 -97.15 -9.88 85.41
CA ILE A 15 -95.69 -9.77 85.21
C ILE A 15 -95.30 -10.89 84.24
N ASN A 16 -95.09 -10.54 82.98
CA ASN A 16 -94.55 -11.48 81.98
C ASN A 16 -93.03 -11.53 82.13
N VAL A 17 -92.52 -12.47 82.92
CA VAL A 17 -91.09 -12.79 82.92
C VAL A 17 -90.84 -13.71 81.73
N LYS A 18 -90.15 -13.23 80.69
CA LYS A 18 -89.60 -14.11 79.66
C LYS A 18 -88.46 -14.90 80.28
N ALA A 19 -88.73 -16.14 80.70
CA ALA A 19 -87.71 -17.01 81.25
C ALA A 19 -86.83 -17.55 80.11
N GLN A 20 -85.55 -17.20 80.14
CA GLN A 20 -84.51 -17.91 79.41
C GLN A 20 -84.37 -19.30 80.04
N VAL A 21 -84.16 -20.34 79.24
CA VAL A 21 -83.92 -21.68 79.76
C VAL A 21 -82.41 -21.87 79.93
N GLY A 22 -81.93 -21.86 81.17
CA GLY A 22 -80.59 -22.30 81.49
C GLY A 22 -80.57 -23.80 81.81
N ILE A 23 -79.72 -24.59 81.15
CA ILE A 23 -79.45 -25.99 81.51
C ILE A 23 -78.00 -26.09 81.96
N GLY A 24 -77.78 -26.34 83.25
CA GLY A 24 -76.44 -26.36 83.84
C GLY A 24 -75.82 -24.98 84.12
N THR A 25 -76.60 -23.90 83.97
CA THR A 25 -76.25 -22.53 84.39
C THR A 25 -77.44 -21.87 85.08
N THR A 26 -77.19 -21.09 86.13
CA THR A 26 -78.21 -20.28 86.82
C THR A 26 -78.28 -18.85 86.29
N ASN A 27 -77.34 -18.46 85.42
CA ASN A 27 -77.30 -17.15 84.79
C ASN A 27 -77.12 -17.32 83.27
N PRO A 28 -78.17 -17.76 82.56
CA PRO A 28 -78.13 -17.87 81.10
C PRO A 28 -77.79 -16.50 80.50
N THR A 29 -77.02 -16.53 79.42
CA THR A 29 -76.62 -15.34 78.67
C THR A 29 -77.85 -14.60 78.16
N PRO A 30 -78.01 -13.29 78.41
CA PRO A 30 -79.25 -12.56 78.08
C PRO A 30 -79.66 -12.58 76.60
N SER A 31 -78.72 -12.84 75.69
CA SER A 31 -78.95 -12.97 74.24
C SER A 31 -79.40 -14.37 73.81
N SER A 32 -79.48 -15.34 74.73
CA SER A 32 -79.90 -16.70 74.46
C SER A 32 -81.30 -16.96 75.03
N ILE A 33 -82.12 -17.71 74.28
CA ILE A 33 -83.35 -18.27 74.83
C ILE A 33 -83.11 -19.63 75.51
N LEU A 34 -82.01 -20.29 75.14
CA LEU A 34 -81.52 -21.55 75.69
C LEU A 34 -80.00 -21.46 75.83
N ASP A 35 -79.51 -21.48 77.07
CA ASP A 35 -78.08 -21.53 77.40
C ASP A 35 -77.77 -22.87 78.06
N ILE A 36 -76.83 -23.62 77.50
CA ILE A 36 -76.47 -24.94 78.00
C ILE A 36 -75.00 -24.93 78.38
N SER A 37 -74.71 -25.10 79.67
CA SER A 37 -73.36 -25.12 80.22
C SER A 37 -73.06 -26.47 80.86
N SER A 38 -71.97 -27.10 80.43
CA SER A 38 -71.41 -28.29 81.06
C SER A 38 -69.92 -28.39 80.76
N SER A 39 -69.12 -28.83 81.73
CA SER A 39 -67.69 -29.03 81.55
C SER A 39 -67.33 -30.36 80.89
N ASN A 40 -68.26 -31.32 80.83
CA ASN A 40 -67.98 -32.68 80.35
C ASN A 40 -69.17 -33.40 79.67
N LYS A 41 -70.27 -32.70 79.39
CA LYS A 41 -71.43 -33.24 78.66
C LYS A 41 -71.76 -32.34 77.47
N GLY A 42 -72.18 -32.96 76.37
CA GLY A 42 -72.71 -32.26 75.20
C GLY A 42 -74.24 -32.28 75.16
N VAL A 43 -74.80 -31.66 74.13
CA VAL A 43 -76.22 -31.76 73.80
C VAL A 43 -76.40 -32.86 72.76
N LEU A 44 -77.13 -33.92 73.12
CA LEU A 44 -77.54 -34.93 72.14
C LEU A 44 -78.82 -34.45 71.45
N LEU A 45 -78.66 -33.95 70.22
CA LEU A 45 -79.78 -33.53 69.39
C LEU A 45 -80.52 -34.74 68.79
N PRO A 46 -81.77 -34.57 68.31
CA PRO A 46 -82.53 -35.66 67.71
C PRO A 46 -81.73 -36.35 66.61
N ARG A 47 -81.57 -37.67 66.75
CA ARG A 47 -80.87 -38.52 65.79
C ARG A 47 -81.88 -39.08 64.80
N ILE A 48 -81.79 -38.66 63.55
CA ILE A 48 -82.82 -38.87 62.53
C ILE A 48 -82.17 -39.57 61.35
N SER A 49 -82.82 -40.59 60.80
CA SER A 49 -82.32 -41.31 59.63
C SER A 49 -82.95 -40.72 58.37
N LEU A 50 -82.35 -39.67 57.81
CA LEU A 50 -82.87 -39.02 56.61
C LEU A 50 -82.77 -39.94 55.38
N SER A 51 -83.72 -39.81 54.46
CA SER A 51 -83.74 -40.51 53.18
C SER A 51 -83.07 -39.74 52.02
N SER A 52 -82.91 -38.42 52.15
CA SER A 52 -82.16 -37.52 51.25
C SER A 52 -82.06 -36.13 51.89
N THR A 53 -81.34 -35.19 51.28
CA THR A 53 -81.38 -33.78 51.73
C THR A 53 -82.76 -33.15 51.53
N THR A 54 -83.57 -33.63 50.58
CA THR A 54 -84.95 -33.16 50.36
C THR A 54 -86.00 -33.89 51.20
N ASP A 55 -85.58 -34.75 52.13
CA ASP A 55 -86.50 -35.52 52.98
C ASP A 55 -87.28 -34.61 53.94
N ALA A 56 -88.48 -34.23 53.51
CA ALA A 56 -89.46 -33.53 54.33
C ALA A 56 -90.57 -34.46 54.86
N THR A 57 -90.39 -35.78 54.78
CA THR A 57 -91.40 -36.77 55.18
C THR A 57 -91.03 -37.48 56.48
N THR A 58 -89.75 -37.78 56.70
CA THR A 58 -89.23 -38.33 57.97
C THR A 58 -89.49 -37.36 59.13
N ILE A 59 -89.37 -36.06 58.87
CA ILE A 59 -89.90 -35.01 59.74
C ILE A 59 -90.87 -34.21 58.88
N SER A 60 -92.17 -34.34 59.13
CA SER A 60 -93.19 -33.64 58.37
C SER A 60 -93.15 -32.12 58.63
N SER A 61 -93.07 -31.31 57.57
CA SER A 61 -92.99 -29.83 57.64
C SER A 61 -91.92 -29.32 58.62
N PRO A 62 -90.64 -29.67 58.39
CA PRO A 62 -89.55 -29.27 59.29
C PRO A 62 -89.43 -27.74 59.31
N ALA A 63 -89.27 -27.16 60.50
CA ALA A 63 -89.12 -25.73 60.66
C ALA A 63 -87.76 -25.24 60.15
N THR A 64 -87.70 -24.07 59.52
CA THR A 64 -86.40 -23.46 59.15
C THR A 64 -85.54 -23.24 60.39
N GLY A 65 -84.28 -23.67 60.32
CA GLY A 65 -83.33 -23.68 61.45
C GLY A 65 -83.44 -24.91 62.35
N LEU A 66 -84.34 -25.86 62.07
CA LEU A 66 -84.46 -27.11 62.84
C LEU A 66 -83.18 -27.91 62.72
N LEU A 67 -82.51 -28.17 63.85
CA LEU A 67 -81.22 -28.85 63.93
C LEU A 67 -81.38 -30.31 64.38
N ILE A 68 -80.78 -31.23 63.64
CA ILE A 68 -80.75 -32.67 63.91
C ILE A 68 -79.35 -33.24 63.73
N TYR A 69 -79.16 -34.46 64.19
CA TYR A 69 -78.04 -35.30 63.77
C TYR A 69 -78.55 -36.39 62.83
N ASN A 70 -78.21 -36.33 61.54
CA ASN A 70 -78.52 -37.41 60.61
C ASN A 70 -77.70 -38.66 60.97
N THR A 71 -78.31 -39.84 60.92
CA THR A 71 -77.63 -41.14 61.14
C THR A 71 -77.56 -42.00 59.89
N ALA A 72 -78.25 -41.63 58.82
CA ALA A 72 -78.28 -42.41 57.59
C ALA A 72 -77.08 -42.13 56.69
N THR A 73 -76.62 -43.17 56.00
CA THR A 73 -75.79 -43.03 54.79
C THR A 73 -76.66 -43.46 53.62
N VAL A 74 -77.34 -42.49 53.00
CA VAL A 74 -78.24 -42.79 51.88
C VAL A 74 -78.33 -41.58 50.95
N LEU A 75 -78.26 -41.82 49.65
CA LEU A 75 -78.19 -40.78 48.62
C LEU A 75 -77.14 -39.69 48.95
N ASP A 76 -77.59 -38.46 49.20
CA ASP A 76 -76.80 -37.25 49.40
C ASP A 76 -76.67 -36.84 50.87
N VAL A 77 -77.10 -37.70 51.82
CA VAL A 77 -76.90 -37.48 53.26
C VAL A 77 -75.93 -38.50 53.85
N LEU A 78 -74.99 -37.99 54.65
CA LEU A 78 -74.06 -38.75 55.49
C LEU A 78 -74.34 -38.50 56.97
N PRO A 79 -73.94 -39.39 57.90
CA PRO A 79 -74.10 -39.15 59.32
C PRO A 79 -73.40 -37.86 59.77
N GLY A 80 -74.10 -36.97 60.46
CA GLY A 80 -73.59 -35.65 60.86
C GLY A 80 -74.68 -34.68 61.28
N PHE A 81 -74.32 -33.46 61.72
CA PHE A 81 -75.33 -32.44 62.05
C PHE A 81 -75.92 -31.84 60.77
N TYR A 82 -77.24 -31.61 60.75
CA TYR A 82 -77.95 -30.94 59.66
C TYR A 82 -78.97 -29.97 60.22
N TYR A 83 -79.16 -28.82 59.57
CA TYR A 83 -80.33 -27.97 59.81
C TYR A 83 -81.21 -27.88 58.57
N TRP A 84 -82.51 -27.68 58.77
CA TRP A 84 -83.43 -27.42 57.66
C TRP A 84 -83.34 -25.95 57.23
N ASP A 85 -83.10 -25.66 55.95
CA ASP A 85 -82.99 -24.28 55.45
C ASP A 85 -84.34 -23.66 55.03
N GLY A 86 -85.43 -24.43 55.07
CA GLY A 86 -86.74 -24.08 54.53
C GLY A 86 -87.15 -24.92 53.32
N SER A 87 -86.19 -25.58 52.67
CA SER A 87 -86.39 -26.39 51.46
C SER A 87 -85.65 -27.72 51.44
N LYS A 88 -84.52 -27.82 52.15
CA LYS A 88 -83.70 -29.04 52.28
C LYS A 88 -82.90 -29.04 53.60
N TRP A 89 -82.39 -30.22 53.96
CA TRP A 89 -81.41 -30.43 55.03
C TRP A 89 -80.02 -30.04 54.55
N VAL A 90 -79.41 -29.08 55.26
CA VAL A 90 -78.05 -28.59 55.01
C VAL A 90 -77.14 -29.09 56.12
N ALA A 91 -76.06 -29.78 55.75
CA ALA A 91 -75.09 -30.32 56.70
C ALA A 91 -74.32 -29.18 57.39
N ILE A 92 -74.19 -29.26 58.72
CA ILE A 92 -73.31 -28.43 59.55
C ILE A 92 -72.03 -29.23 59.74
N THR A 93 -71.31 -29.38 58.65
CA THR A 93 -69.93 -29.85 58.72
C THR A 93 -69.06 -28.71 58.24
N ALA A 94 -67.97 -28.42 58.95
CA ALA A 94 -66.74 -28.12 58.26
C ALA A 94 -66.40 -29.43 57.53
N THR A 95 -66.71 -29.52 56.25
CA THR A 95 -66.54 -30.76 55.49
C THR A 95 -65.07 -31.23 55.60
N PRO A 96 -64.79 -32.50 55.93
CA PRO A 96 -63.44 -33.07 55.83
C PRO A 96 -62.99 -33.24 54.38
N THR A 97 -63.86 -32.94 53.41
CA THR A 97 -63.45 -32.71 52.02
C THR A 97 -62.91 -31.29 51.92
N ASN A 98 -61.59 -31.20 52.04
CA ASN A 98 -60.63 -30.14 51.76
C ASN A 98 -60.95 -29.24 50.54
N THR A 99 -62.14 -28.63 50.52
CA THR A 99 -62.70 -27.86 49.40
C THR A 99 -62.56 -26.36 49.60
N ASP A 100 -62.23 -25.92 50.82
CA ASP A 100 -61.94 -24.53 51.15
C ASP A 100 -60.44 -24.36 51.42
N TRP A 101 -59.84 -23.31 50.85
CA TRP A 101 -58.55 -22.81 51.34
C TRP A 101 -58.79 -22.22 52.74
N SER A 102 -58.32 -22.90 53.80
CA SER A 102 -58.42 -22.36 55.16
C SER A 102 -57.67 -21.03 55.24
N LEU A 103 -58.37 -19.97 55.66
CA LEU A 103 -57.87 -18.58 55.75
C LEU A 103 -56.67 -18.38 56.70
N ASN A 104 -56.31 -19.39 57.49
CA ASN A 104 -55.05 -19.43 58.22
C ASN A 104 -54.00 -20.17 57.38
N GLY A 105 -53.62 -19.62 56.23
CA GLY A 105 -52.39 -20.07 55.57
C GLY A 105 -51.31 -20.18 56.65
N ASN A 106 -50.85 -21.40 56.90
CA ASN A 106 -49.99 -21.87 57.99
C ASN A 106 -49.75 -20.87 59.16
N ASP A 107 -50.27 -21.21 60.34
CA ASP A 107 -50.04 -20.52 61.62
C ASP A 107 -48.60 -19.97 61.78
N LEU A 108 -48.45 -18.63 61.74
CA LEU A 108 -47.19 -17.85 61.69
C LEU A 108 -46.30 -17.94 62.95
N ASN A 109 -46.43 -18.99 63.75
CA ASN A 109 -45.77 -19.12 65.05
C ASN A 109 -44.71 -20.24 65.11
N SER A 110 -44.31 -20.85 63.99
CA SER A 110 -43.27 -21.88 64.02
C SER A 110 -42.21 -21.64 62.95
N GLY A 111 -41.06 -21.06 63.35
CA GLY A 111 -39.89 -20.79 62.49
C GLY A 111 -39.19 -22.05 61.96
N SER A 112 -39.93 -22.97 61.33
CA SER A 112 -39.54 -24.34 61.01
C SER A 112 -39.47 -24.64 59.51
N GLY A 113 -39.74 -23.68 58.62
CA GLY A 113 -39.73 -23.90 57.16
C GLY A 113 -40.82 -24.85 56.67
N THR A 114 -41.83 -25.15 57.50
CA THR A 114 -43.00 -25.99 57.15
C THR A 114 -44.16 -25.20 56.55
N GLU A 115 -44.04 -23.88 56.48
CA GLU A 115 -45.05 -22.96 55.99
C GLU A 115 -44.88 -22.75 54.47
N PHE A 116 -45.86 -23.17 53.65
CA PHE A 116 -45.84 -22.95 52.19
C PHE A 116 -47.26 -22.80 51.60
N ILE A 117 -47.32 -22.18 50.41
CA ILE A 117 -48.49 -22.22 49.51
C ILE A 117 -48.16 -23.23 48.40
N GLY A 118 -48.84 -24.38 48.37
CA GLY A 118 -48.54 -25.43 47.39
C GLY A 118 -49.10 -26.81 47.78
N THR A 119 -48.47 -27.86 47.26
CA THR A 119 -48.82 -29.27 47.48
C THR A 119 -47.66 -30.04 48.10
N THR A 120 -47.94 -31.07 48.90
CA THR A 120 -46.93 -32.00 49.43
C THR A 120 -46.72 -33.26 48.58
N SER A 121 -47.57 -33.46 47.56
CA SER A 121 -47.49 -34.58 46.61
C SER A 121 -46.69 -34.18 45.36
N ASN A 122 -46.33 -35.17 44.54
CA ASN A 122 -45.64 -34.96 43.26
C ASN A 122 -46.55 -34.40 42.14
N HIS A 123 -47.64 -33.74 42.51
CA HIS A 123 -48.57 -33.10 41.59
C HIS A 123 -48.30 -31.60 41.52
N SER A 124 -48.55 -31.01 40.35
CA SER A 124 -48.31 -29.59 40.11
C SER A 124 -49.25 -28.69 40.92
N PHE A 125 -48.75 -27.56 41.39
CA PHE A 125 -49.57 -26.48 41.95
C PHE A 125 -50.14 -25.64 40.80
N VAL A 126 -51.44 -25.75 40.56
CA VAL A 126 -52.14 -25.10 39.43
C VAL A 126 -52.93 -23.89 39.90
N GLN A 127 -52.70 -22.74 39.27
CA GLN A 127 -53.45 -21.50 39.46
C GLN A 127 -54.42 -21.31 38.30
N LYS A 128 -55.69 -21.03 38.62
CA LYS A 128 -56.76 -20.86 37.62
C LYS A 128 -57.53 -19.56 37.78
N VAL A 129 -57.98 -18.99 36.65
CA VAL A 129 -58.96 -17.89 36.59
C VAL A 129 -60.06 -18.31 35.63
N ASN A 130 -61.33 -18.21 36.04
CA ASN A 130 -62.48 -18.68 35.24
C ASN A 130 -62.31 -20.13 34.72
N ASN A 131 -61.84 -21.03 35.59
CA ASN A 131 -61.52 -22.43 35.28
C ASN A 131 -60.41 -22.65 34.22
N GLN A 132 -59.73 -21.61 33.74
CA GLN A 132 -58.57 -21.69 32.85
C GLN A 132 -57.27 -21.64 33.64
N GLN A 133 -56.30 -22.50 33.32
CA GLN A 133 -54.96 -22.43 33.92
C GLN A 133 -54.25 -21.15 33.49
N ILE A 134 -53.78 -20.37 34.46
CA ILE A 134 -53.00 -19.14 34.24
C ILE A 134 -51.60 -19.23 34.84
N GLY A 135 -51.35 -20.24 35.68
CA GLY A 135 -50.07 -20.47 36.32
C GLY A 135 -49.96 -21.93 36.76
N ARG A 136 -48.74 -22.47 36.73
CA ARG A 136 -48.44 -23.83 37.17
C ARG A 136 -46.98 -23.92 37.62
N LEU A 137 -46.77 -24.43 38.82
CA LEU A 137 -45.46 -24.86 39.30
C LEU A 137 -45.45 -26.39 39.28
N ASP A 138 -44.59 -26.98 38.47
CA ASP A 138 -44.47 -28.43 38.31
C ASP A 138 -43.41 -29.02 39.26
N ALA A 139 -43.61 -30.26 39.68
CA ALA A 139 -42.67 -30.95 40.57
C ALA A 139 -41.30 -31.25 39.91
N ASN A 140 -41.19 -31.08 38.59
CA ASN A 140 -39.97 -31.23 37.83
C ASN A 140 -39.14 -29.93 37.71
N GLY A 141 -39.41 -28.93 38.55
CA GLY A 141 -38.70 -27.66 38.60
C GLY A 141 -39.23 -26.58 37.67
N SER A 142 -40.18 -26.90 36.79
CA SER A 142 -40.70 -25.94 35.81
C SER A 142 -41.70 -24.95 36.40
N ALA A 143 -41.58 -23.68 35.99
CA ALA A 143 -42.47 -22.59 36.37
C ALA A 143 -43.14 -22.00 35.12
N ILE A 144 -44.46 -22.17 35.00
CA ILE A 144 -45.23 -21.77 33.83
C ILE A 144 -46.27 -20.72 34.23
N PHE A 145 -46.26 -19.56 33.59
CA PHE A 145 -47.21 -18.48 33.82
C PHE A 145 -47.73 -17.88 32.50
N GLY A 146 -49.01 -17.56 32.45
CA GLY A 146 -49.66 -16.96 31.28
C GLY A 146 -50.68 -17.87 30.60
N PHE A 147 -51.70 -17.25 30.01
CA PHE A 147 -52.76 -17.96 29.30
C PHE A 147 -52.19 -18.73 28.09
N GLY A 148 -52.41 -20.03 28.03
CA GLY A 148 -51.91 -20.89 26.96
C GLY A 148 -50.40 -21.17 27.02
N ALA A 149 -49.69 -20.73 28.06
CA ALA A 149 -48.29 -21.08 28.25
C ALA A 149 -48.13 -22.58 28.53
N THR A 150 -47.15 -23.23 27.88
CA THR A 150 -46.97 -24.68 27.94
C THR A 150 -45.52 -25.10 28.13
N SER A 151 -45.35 -26.17 28.89
CA SER A 151 -44.09 -26.89 29.03
C SER A 151 -44.37 -28.28 29.59
N THR A 152 -43.64 -29.29 29.13
CA THR A 152 -43.67 -30.65 29.70
C THR A 152 -42.26 -31.15 30.03
N VAL A 153 -41.28 -30.25 30.00
CA VAL A 153 -39.87 -30.54 30.22
C VAL A 153 -39.44 -30.08 31.60
N ASN A 154 -38.25 -30.50 32.03
CA ASN A 154 -37.71 -30.20 33.35
C ASN A 154 -37.06 -28.81 33.37
N ASP A 155 -37.09 -28.18 34.55
CA ASP A 155 -36.32 -26.97 34.84
C ASP A 155 -36.60 -25.77 33.92
N ALA A 156 -37.77 -25.70 33.28
CA ALA A 156 -38.12 -24.65 32.34
C ALA A 156 -38.79 -23.45 33.02
N VAL A 157 -38.44 -22.24 32.60
CA VAL A 157 -39.14 -21.01 32.98
C VAL A 157 -39.94 -20.52 31.79
N VAL A 158 -41.26 -20.52 31.88
CA VAL A 158 -42.16 -20.09 30.82
C VAL A 158 -43.07 -18.99 31.33
N MET A 159 -43.03 -17.81 30.72
CA MET A 159 -43.92 -16.70 31.07
C MET A 159 -44.44 -15.99 29.83
N GLY A 160 -45.75 -15.87 29.69
CA GLY A 160 -46.37 -15.09 28.61
C GLY A 160 -47.45 -15.86 27.87
N ARG A 161 -48.33 -15.12 27.19
CA ARG A 161 -49.46 -15.74 26.47
C ARG A 161 -48.93 -16.60 25.33
N ASN A 162 -49.33 -17.87 25.31
CA ASN A 162 -48.91 -18.90 24.35
C ASN A 162 -47.37 -19.10 24.25
N ALA A 163 -46.62 -18.79 25.30
CA ALA A 163 -45.20 -19.14 25.36
C ALA A 163 -45.02 -20.66 25.47
N THR A 164 -44.07 -21.25 24.75
CA THR A 164 -43.86 -22.71 24.74
C THR A 164 -42.39 -23.07 24.93
N ALA A 165 -42.10 -23.88 25.95
CA ALA A 165 -40.80 -24.51 26.13
C ALA A 165 -40.88 -26.01 25.85
N ASN A 166 -40.17 -26.46 24.82
CA ASN A 166 -40.10 -27.86 24.38
C ASN A 166 -38.80 -28.57 24.82
N ALA A 167 -37.90 -27.87 25.55
CA ALA A 167 -36.59 -28.39 25.90
C ALA A 167 -36.15 -28.02 27.34
N GLN A 168 -35.30 -28.86 27.93
CA GLN A 168 -34.91 -28.79 29.34
C GLN A 168 -34.10 -27.54 29.66
N SER A 169 -34.22 -27.04 30.91
CA SER A 169 -33.43 -25.90 31.43
C SER A 169 -33.58 -24.62 30.60
N SER A 170 -34.68 -24.49 29.87
CA SER A 170 -34.89 -23.37 28.95
C SER A 170 -35.64 -22.21 29.60
N VAL A 171 -35.43 -21.00 29.05
CA VAL A 171 -36.16 -19.79 29.45
C VAL A 171 -36.96 -19.29 28.27
N THR A 172 -38.28 -19.19 28.41
CA THR A 172 -39.19 -18.72 27.37
C THR A 172 -40.11 -17.63 27.91
N LEU A 173 -39.82 -16.37 27.61
CA LEU A 173 -40.53 -15.22 28.15
C LEU A 173 -41.12 -14.37 27.02
N GLY A 174 -42.43 -14.19 26.98
CA GLY A 174 -43.12 -13.26 26.08
C GLY A 174 -44.23 -13.89 25.26
N TYR A 175 -44.75 -13.15 24.28
CA TYR A 175 -45.93 -13.57 23.52
C TYR A 175 -45.56 -14.48 22.36
N ASN A 176 -46.14 -15.68 22.31
CA ASN A 176 -45.83 -16.69 21.29
C ASN A 176 -44.31 -16.99 21.18
N ALA A 177 -43.53 -16.77 22.24
CA ALA A 177 -42.11 -17.15 22.27
C ALA A 177 -41.99 -18.67 22.35
N VAL A 178 -41.03 -19.26 21.63
CA VAL A 178 -40.82 -20.70 21.55
C VAL A 178 -39.36 -21.04 21.78
N THR A 179 -39.08 -21.99 22.67
CA THR A 179 -37.73 -22.56 22.83
C THR A 179 -37.75 -24.05 22.59
N ASN A 180 -36.94 -24.52 21.63
CA ASN A 180 -36.95 -25.90 21.14
C ASN A 180 -35.70 -26.72 21.52
N SER A 181 -34.67 -26.08 22.08
CA SER A 181 -33.40 -26.73 22.44
C SER A 181 -32.98 -26.49 23.89
N ASN A 182 -32.20 -27.43 24.44
CA ASN A 182 -31.79 -27.40 25.84
C ASN A 182 -30.93 -26.16 26.14
N ASP A 183 -31.11 -25.63 27.35
CA ASP A 183 -30.37 -24.47 27.87
C ASP A 183 -30.48 -23.20 27.02
N ALA A 184 -31.44 -23.15 26.09
CA ALA A 184 -31.68 -22.01 25.23
C ALA A 184 -32.64 -21.00 25.88
N VAL A 185 -32.58 -19.76 25.39
CA VAL A 185 -33.30 -18.62 25.94
C VAL A 185 -34.03 -17.88 24.83
N SER A 186 -35.35 -17.82 24.93
CA SER A 186 -36.24 -17.01 24.08
C SER A 186 -36.91 -15.92 24.91
N ILE A 187 -36.68 -14.65 24.57
CA ILE A 187 -37.27 -13.52 25.29
C ILE A 187 -37.84 -12.51 24.29
N GLY A 188 -39.16 -12.36 24.23
CA GLY A 188 -39.84 -11.31 23.49
C GLY A 188 -41.07 -11.78 22.72
N TYR A 189 -41.33 -11.17 21.56
CA TYR A 189 -42.51 -11.44 20.74
C TYR A 189 -42.15 -12.37 19.59
N GLN A 190 -42.78 -13.54 19.52
CA GLN A 190 -42.54 -14.53 18.45
C GLN A 190 -41.06 -14.89 18.24
N THR A 191 -40.27 -14.91 19.31
CA THR A 191 -38.89 -15.40 19.26
C THR A 191 -38.87 -16.93 19.14
N ASP A 192 -37.89 -17.48 18.42
CA ASP A 192 -37.67 -18.93 18.28
C ASP A 192 -36.21 -19.25 18.58
N ALA A 193 -35.94 -19.95 19.69
CA ALA A 193 -34.61 -20.45 20.00
C ALA A 193 -34.53 -21.97 19.81
N SER A 194 -34.03 -22.39 18.64
CA SER A 194 -33.98 -23.80 18.23
C SER A 194 -32.58 -24.44 18.32
N GLY A 195 -31.53 -23.67 18.64
CA GLY A 195 -30.18 -24.19 18.87
C GLY A 195 -29.86 -24.47 20.34
N TYR A 196 -29.01 -25.48 20.63
CA TYR A 196 -28.51 -25.73 22.00
C TYR A 196 -27.73 -24.54 22.53
N GLN A 197 -27.99 -24.12 23.78
CA GLN A 197 -27.38 -22.94 24.42
C GLN A 197 -27.46 -21.67 23.56
N SER A 198 -28.55 -21.48 22.82
CA SER A 198 -28.76 -20.30 21.98
C SER A 198 -29.62 -19.23 22.67
N LEU A 199 -29.50 -17.99 22.21
CA LEU A 199 -30.24 -16.83 22.71
C LEU A 199 -31.01 -16.16 21.56
N ALA A 200 -32.34 -16.12 21.65
CA ALA A 200 -33.22 -15.32 20.80
C ALA A 200 -33.90 -14.23 21.64
N LEU A 201 -33.53 -12.96 21.44
CA LEU A 201 -34.01 -11.83 22.25
C LEU A 201 -34.59 -10.73 21.35
N GLY A 202 -35.89 -10.45 21.47
CA GLY A 202 -36.54 -9.32 20.79
C GLY A 202 -37.84 -9.66 20.06
N TYR A 203 -38.06 -9.09 18.88
CA TYR A 203 -39.26 -9.30 18.07
C TYR A 203 -38.88 -10.18 16.89
N GLN A 204 -39.43 -11.39 16.78
CA GLN A 204 -39.13 -12.35 15.70
C GLN A 204 -37.62 -12.67 15.57
N ALA A 205 -36.87 -12.63 16.69
CA ALA A 205 -35.49 -13.11 16.70
C ALA A 205 -35.47 -14.64 16.61
N ASN A 206 -34.61 -15.20 15.76
CA ASN A 206 -34.57 -16.63 15.45
C ASN A 206 -33.13 -17.18 15.53
N THR A 207 -32.95 -18.27 16.27
CA THR A 207 -31.71 -19.07 16.26
C THR A 207 -32.00 -20.51 15.84
N THR A 208 -31.17 -21.09 14.95
CA THR A 208 -31.41 -22.46 14.45
C THR A 208 -30.25 -23.43 14.67
N GLN A 209 -29.06 -22.95 15.06
CA GLN A 209 -27.88 -23.77 15.36
C GLN A 209 -27.34 -23.48 16.76
N ASN A 210 -26.47 -24.36 17.26
CA ASN A 210 -25.93 -24.31 18.62
C ASN A 210 -25.10 -23.03 18.85
N PHE A 211 -25.18 -22.50 20.08
CA PHE A 211 -24.43 -21.33 20.55
C PHE A 211 -24.76 -20.00 19.83
N ASN A 212 -25.88 -19.96 19.12
CA ASN A 212 -26.26 -18.78 18.35
C ASN A 212 -26.83 -17.67 19.23
N ASN A 213 -26.59 -16.43 18.83
CA ASN A 213 -27.18 -15.24 19.45
C ASN A 213 -27.91 -14.40 18.41
N ALA A 214 -29.23 -14.30 18.49
CA ALA A 214 -30.06 -13.41 17.69
C ALA A 214 -30.71 -12.36 18.59
N ILE A 215 -30.36 -11.08 18.42
CA ILE A 215 -30.79 -10.00 19.32
C ILE A 215 -31.36 -8.82 18.50
N GLY A 216 -32.66 -8.59 18.59
CA GLY A 216 -33.33 -7.41 18.04
C GLY A 216 -34.62 -7.70 17.29
N TYR A 217 -34.87 -6.98 16.20
CA TYR A 217 -36.09 -7.11 15.38
C TYR A 217 -35.78 -7.94 14.13
N ASN A 218 -36.49 -9.06 13.93
CA ASN A 218 -36.39 -9.92 12.77
C ASN A 218 -34.95 -10.38 12.47
N THR A 219 -34.15 -10.61 13.50
CA THR A 219 -32.75 -11.05 13.39
C THR A 219 -32.66 -12.56 13.29
N GLU A 220 -31.82 -13.08 12.39
CA GLU A 220 -31.58 -14.51 12.23
C GLU A 220 -30.10 -14.85 12.49
N ALA A 221 -29.86 -15.81 13.38
CA ALA A 221 -28.55 -16.45 13.55
C ALA A 221 -28.71 -17.95 13.27
N SER A 222 -28.21 -18.42 12.12
CA SER A 222 -28.43 -19.79 11.63
C SER A 222 -27.15 -20.54 11.26
N GLY A 223 -25.98 -19.92 11.35
CA GLY A 223 -24.70 -20.63 11.32
C GLY A 223 -24.30 -21.14 12.70
N TYR A 224 -23.48 -22.18 12.84
CA TYR A 224 -22.99 -22.65 14.15
C TYR A 224 -22.17 -21.55 14.87
N ASN A 225 -22.46 -21.28 16.14
CA ASN A 225 -21.77 -20.24 16.94
C ASN A 225 -21.80 -18.86 16.26
N SER A 226 -22.91 -18.51 15.62
CA SER A 226 -23.10 -17.24 14.91
C SER A 226 -23.79 -16.20 15.79
N THR A 227 -23.58 -14.92 15.50
CA THR A 227 -24.19 -13.81 16.23
C THR A 227 -24.79 -12.79 15.28
N SER A 228 -26.06 -12.45 15.47
CA SER A 228 -26.84 -11.51 14.67
C SER A 228 -27.51 -10.50 15.57
N ILE A 229 -27.18 -9.20 15.42
CA ILE A 229 -27.64 -8.13 16.33
C ILE A 229 -28.17 -6.95 15.53
N GLY A 230 -29.43 -6.55 15.77
CA GLY A 230 -30.02 -5.32 15.28
C GLY A 230 -31.39 -5.48 14.62
N ILE A 231 -31.58 -4.97 13.40
CA ILE A 231 -32.88 -5.03 12.70
C ILE A 231 -32.70 -5.68 11.34
N ALA A 232 -33.36 -6.83 11.14
CA ALA A 232 -33.28 -7.64 9.93
C ALA A 232 -31.83 -7.95 9.51
N THR A 233 -31.04 -8.42 10.47
CA THR A 233 -29.66 -8.91 10.28
C THR A 233 -29.65 -10.43 10.17
N GLU A 234 -28.71 -10.98 9.40
CA GLU A 234 -28.56 -12.41 9.17
C GLU A 234 -27.11 -12.85 9.35
N ALA A 235 -26.86 -13.77 10.29
CA ALA A 235 -25.58 -14.46 10.44
C ALA A 235 -25.78 -15.95 10.15
N THR A 236 -25.58 -16.37 8.90
CA THR A 236 -26.02 -17.69 8.41
C THR A 236 -24.90 -18.71 8.27
N ALA A 237 -23.65 -18.29 8.35
CA ALA A 237 -22.48 -19.18 8.31
C ALA A 237 -21.84 -19.37 9.68
N GLN A 238 -21.08 -20.45 9.85
CA GLN A 238 -20.39 -20.75 11.10
C GLN A 238 -19.45 -19.61 11.50
N GLU A 239 -19.48 -19.24 12.78
CA GLU A 239 -18.66 -18.17 13.39
C GLU A 239 -18.87 -16.80 12.73
N ALA A 240 -19.98 -16.61 12.00
CA ALA A 240 -20.30 -15.35 11.37
C ALA A 240 -20.88 -14.34 12.39
N LEU A 241 -20.56 -13.06 12.19
CA LEU A 241 -21.06 -11.96 13.01
C LEU A 241 -21.70 -10.88 12.13
N ALA A 242 -23.00 -10.64 12.31
CA ALA A 242 -23.75 -9.59 11.66
C ALA A 242 -24.26 -8.58 12.70
N ILE A 243 -23.89 -7.31 12.58
CA ILE A 243 -24.38 -6.23 13.45
C ILE A 243 -24.86 -5.07 12.60
N GLY A 244 -26.14 -4.69 12.71
CA GLY A 244 -26.62 -3.58 11.88
C GLY A 244 -28.13 -3.38 11.79
N TYR A 245 -28.53 -2.65 10.78
CA TYR A 245 -29.93 -2.31 10.51
C TYR A 245 -30.18 -2.38 9.01
N SER A 246 -31.24 -3.08 8.61
CA SER A 246 -31.74 -3.03 7.23
C SER A 246 -32.54 -1.76 6.98
N SER A 247 -32.24 -1.05 5.88
CA SER A 247 -33.09 0.07 5.41
C SER A 247 -34.49 -0.35 4.95
N ASN A 248 -34.70 -1.65 4.71
CA ASN A 248 -36.00 -2.22 4.35
C ASN A 248 -36.21 -3.57 5.06
N PRO A 249 -36.59 -3.58 6.35
CA PRO A 249 -36.68 -4.79 7.17
C PRO A 249 -37.66 -5.87 6.66
N GLY A 250 -38.56 -5.53 5.73
CA GLY A 250 -39.48 -6.45 5.06
C GLY A 250 -39.10 -6.80 3.62
N GLY A 251 -37.98 -6.30 3.12
CA GLY A 251 -37.49 -6.53 1.76
C GLY A 251 -36.24 -7.42 1.70
N ASN A 252 -35.60 -7.42 0.52
CA ASN A 252 -34.42 -8.24 0.23
C ASN A 252 -33.08 -7.57 0.61
N VAL A 253 -33.12 -6.39 1.22
CA VAL A 253 -31.92 -5.67 1.64
C VAL A 253 -31.72 -5.94 3.13
N LYS A 254 -30.59 -6.53 3.50
CA LYS A 254 -30.28 -6.91 4.89
C LYS A 254 -28.79 -6.71 5.16
N THR A 255 -28.43 -6.67 6.44
CA THR A 255 -27.04 -6.83 6.85
C THR A 255 -26.75 -8.32 7.03
N ILE A 256 -25.90 -8.88 6.17
CA ILE A 256 -25.71 -10.33 6.00
C ILE A 256 -24.23 -10.67 6.22
N ALA A 257 -23.98 -11.61 7.14
CA ALA A 257 -22.72 -12.33 7.28
C ALA A 257 -22.96 -13.82 6.96
N SER A 258 -22.62 -14.25 5.74
CA SER A 258 -22.90 -15.60 5.24
C SER A 258 -21.67 -16.38 4.77
N GLY A 259 -20.47 -15.84 4.98
CA GLY A 259 -19.22 -16.59 4.82
C GLY A 259 -18.74 -17.19 6.14
N TYR A 260 -18.04 -18.32 6.09
CA TYR A 260 -17.37 -18.91 7.27
C TYR A 260 -16.48 -17.86 7.93
N GLN A 261 -16.63 -17.60 9.24
CA GLN A 261 -15.89 -16.55 9.97
C GLN A 261 -16.00 -15.14 9.37
N SER A 262 -17.10 -14.84 8.68
CA SER A 262 -17.33 -13.50 8.09
C SER A 262 -17.85 -12.49 9.11
N LEU A 263 -17.52 -11.22 8.90
CA LEU A 263 -17.98 -10.09 9.71
C LEU A 263 -18.67 -9.03 8.84
N ALA A 264 -19.91 -8.69 9.16
CA ALA A 264 -20.69 -7.62 8.55
C ALA A 264 -21.16 -6.61 9.60
N ILE A 265 -20.70 -5.35 9.52
CA ILE A 265 -21.12 -4.28 10.44
C ILE A 265 -21.61 -3.05 9.69
N GLY A 266 -22.85 -2.65 9.93
CA GLY A 266 -23.43 -1.39 9.42
C GLY A 266 -24.81 -1.57 8.80
N ARG A 267 -25.27 -0.55 8.06
CA ARG A 267 -26.56 -0.58 7.36
C ARG A 267 -26.41 -1.25 5.99
N ASP A 268 -27.21 -2.26 5.71
CA ASP A 268 -27.30 -2.96 4.40
C ASP A 268 -25.97 -3.57 3.91
N VAL A 269 -25.19 -4.15 4.83
CA VAL A 269 -23.84 -4.67 4.56
C VAL A 269 -23.87 -6.12 4.11
N LYS A 270 -22.99 -6.53 3.21
CA LYS A 270 -22.86 -7.93 2.79
C LYS A 270 -21.43 -8.42 2.96
N SER A 271 -21.24 -9.38 3.86
CA SER A 271 -20.00 -10.13 4.03
C SER A 271 -20.27 -11.61 3.78
N THR A 272 -20.09 -12.05 2.53
CA THR A 272 -20.54 -13.36 2.06
C THR A 272 -19.38 -14.31 1.73
N GLY A 273 -18.16 -13.80 1.63
CA GLY A 273 -16.94 -14.60 1.45
C GLY A 273 -16.41 -15.20 2.76
N ALA A 274 -15.70 -16.34 2.68
CA ALA A 274 -15.05 -16.93 3.85
C ALA A 274 -13.95 -16.00 4.40
N SER A 275 -13.92 -15.80 5.72
CA SER A 275 -13.03 -14.87 6.42
C SER A 275 -13.09 -13.44 5.86
N ALA A 276 -14.21 -13.05 5.25
CA ALA A 276 -14.42 -11.72 4.69
C ALA A 276 -14.83 -10.71 5.77
N LEU A 277 -14.43 -9.46 5.58
CA LEU A 277 -14.75 -8.35 6.47
C LEU A 277 -15.42 -7.21 5.69
N ALA A 278 -16.67 -6.91 6.00
CA ALA A 278 -17.39 -5.76 5.46
C ALA A 278 -17.86 -4.84 6.59
N ILE A 279 -17.43 -3.57 6.58
CA ILE A 279 -17.82 -2.56 7.57
C ILE A 279 -18.13 -1.25 6.87
N GLY A 280 -19.27 -0.65 7.19
CA GLY A 280 -19.71 0.63 6.63
C GLY A 280 -20.99 0.48 5.83
N ASN A 281 -21.78 1.54 5.71
CA ASN A 281 -23.08 1.46 5.04
C ASN A 281 -22.93 0.99 3.58
N THR A 282 -23.69 -0.04 3.20
CA THR A 282 -23.66 -0.72 1.89
C THR A 282 -22.32 -1.34 1.49
N ALA A 283 -21.38 -1.53 2.43
CA ALA A 283 -20.12 -2.21 2.16
C ALA A 283 -20.36 -3.67 1.70
N PHE A 284 -19.55 -4.15 0.77
CA PHE A 284 -19.71 -5.48 0.17
C PHE A 284 -18.38 -6.23 0.00
N ALA A 285 -18.18 -7.29 0.78
CA ALA A 285 -17.05 -8.23 0.68
C ALA A 285 -17.59 -9.66 0.39
N ASN A 286 -17.39 -10.17 -0.83
CA ASN A 286 -18.09 -11.39 -1.32
C ASN A 286 -17.19 -12.61 -1.54
N ASN A 287 -15.88 -12.44 -1.41
CA ASN A 287 -14.93 -13.49 -1.71
C ASN A 287 -14.02 -13.80 -0.52
N THR A 288 -13.32 -14.95 -0.58
CA THR A 288 -12.44 -15.38 0.49
C THR A 288 -11.37 -14.33 0.81
N ASN A 289 -11.16 -14.05 2.09
CA ASN A 289 -10.20 -13.06 2.60
C ASN A 289 -10.37 -11.64 2.01
N SER A 290 -11.59 -11.27 1.57
CA SER A 290 -11.87 -9.93 1.06
C SER A 290 -12.17 -8.94 2.19
N LEU A 291 -11.72 -7.69 2.03
CA LEU A 291 -11.92 -6.59 2.98
C LEU A 291 -12.60 -5.42 2.28
N ALA A 292 -13.78 -5.00 2.77
CA ALA A 292 -14.47 -3.80 2.35
C ALA A 292 -14.76 -2.90 3.57
N LEU A 293 -14.10 -1.73 3.66
CA LEU A 293 -14.21 -0.81 4.79
C LEU A 293 -14.55 0.60 4.30
N GLY A 294 -15.79 1.06 4.50
CA GLY A 294 -16.25 2.40 4.12
C GLY A 294 -17.69 2.40 3.60
N TYR A 295 -18.26 3.60 3.43
CA TYR A 295 -19.54 3.77 2.75
C TYR A 295 -19.42 3.24 1.31
N ASN A 296 -20.25 2.27 0.93
CA ASN A 296 -20.26 1.68 -0.42
C ASN A 296 -18.91 1.09 -0.89
N ALA A 297 -18.00 0.73 0.02
CA ALA A 297 -16.76 0.04 -0.32
C ALA A 297 -17.06 -1.36 -0.87
N SER A 298 -16.36 -1.78 -1.93
CA SER A 298 -16.68 -3.00 -2.68
C SER A 298 -15.44 -3.84 -3.00
N ALA A 299 -15.32 -5.00 -2.35
CA ALA A 299 -14.32 -6.05 -2.57
C ALA A 299 -15.03 -7.38 -2.93
N LYS A 300 -15.79 -7.36 -4.03
CA LYS A 300 -16.85 -8.35 -4.28
C LYS A 300 -16.54 -9.37 -5.38
N ASP A 301 -15.57 -9.12 -6.26
CA ASP A 301 -15.44 -9.93 -7.49
C ASP A 301 -14.35 -11.01 -7.39
N TYR A 302 -13.33 -10.82 -6.54
CA TYR A 302 -12.19 -11.75 -6.41
C TYR A 302 -11.70 -11.90 -4.96
N ALA A 303 -10.99 -13.01 -4.69
CA ALA A 303 -10.40 -13.31 -3.38
C ALA A 303 -9.15 -12.47 -3.06
N ASN A 304 -8.88 -12.31 -1.75
CA ASN A 304 -7.75 -11.56 -1.21
C ASN A 304 -7.72 -10.07 -1.64
N THR A 305 -8.89 -9.47 -1.85
CA THR A 305 -9.04 -8.09 -2.31
C THR A 305 -9.26 -7.14 -1.13
N ILE A 306 -8.78 -5.90 -1.26
CA ILE A 306 -8.89 -4.88 -0.20
C ILE A 306 -9.46 -3.59 -0.79
N ALA A 307 -10.64 -3.16 -0.33
CA ALA A 307 -11.26 -1.88 -0.63
C ALA A 307 -11.46 -1.08 0.66
N ILE A 308 -10.76 0.04 0.82
CA ILE A 308 -10.83 0.89 2.02
C ILE A 308 -11.08 2.35 1.60
N GLY A 309 -12.17 2.94 2.07
CA GLY A 309 -12.58 4.31 1.71
C GLY A 309 -14.01 4.32 1.18
N ALA A 310 -14.66 5.49 1.23
CA ALA A 310 -15.99 5.63 0.66
C ALA A 310 -15.93 5.41 -0.87
N ASP A 311 -16.82 4.59 -1.41
CA ASP A 311 -16.89 4.22 -2.83
C ASP A 311 -15.61 3.58 -3.40
N ALA A 312 -14.70 3.08 -2.55
CA ALA A 312 -13.51 2.35 -3.01
C ALA A 312 -13.91 0.99 -3.63
N VAL A 313 -13.30 0.62 -4.76
CA VAL A 313 -13.62 -0.60 -5.50
C VAL A 313 -12.35 -1.41 -5.79
N ALA A 314 -12.29 -2.62 -5.25
CA ALA A 314 -11.26 -3.63 -5.54
C ALA A 314 -11.90 -4.79 -6.30
N ALA A 315 -12.07 -4.60 -7.61
CA ALA A 315 -12.84 -5.48 -8.50
C ALA A 315 -12.01 -6.02 -9.68
N GLY A 316 -10.70 -5.75 -9.69
CA GLY A 316 -9.84 -5.95 -10.85
C GLY A 316 -9.24 -7.32 -11.07
N GLY A 317 -9.28 -8.16 -10.05
CA GLY A 317 -8.65 -9.47 -10.03
C GLY A 317 -8.22 -9.85 -8.62
N GLN A 318 -7.67 -11.06 -8.48
CA GLN A 318 -7.13 -11.54 -7.22
C GLN A 318 -6.06 -10.58 -6.67
N GLY A 319 -6.08 -10.31 -5.36
CA GLY A 319 -5.04 -9.52 -4.71
C GLY A 319 -5.08 -8.01 -5.01
N SER A 320 -6.12 -7.49 -5.68
CA SER A 320 -6.23 -6.06 -5.96
C SER A 320 -6.46 -5.25 -4.68
N ILE A 321 -5.79 -4.11 -4.55
CA ILE A 321 -5.87 -3.19 -3.42
C ILE A 321 -6.35 -1.82 -3.91
N ALA A 322 -7.39 -1.27 -3.28
CA ALA A 322 -7.93 0.06 -3.50
C ALA A 322 -8.12 0.76 -2.15
N ILE A 323 -7.32 1.78 -1.87
CA ILE A 323 -7.34 2.51 -0.60
C ILE A 323 -7.43 4.02 -0.87
N GLY A 324 -8.54 4.64 -0.48
CA GLY A 324 -8.86 6.04 -0.75
C GLY A 324 -10.34 6.19 -1.13
N ASN A 325 -10.91 7.39 -0.97
CA ASN A 325 -12.24 7.65 -1.52
C ASN A 325 -12.19 7.45 -3.04
N THR A 326 -13.20 6.77 -3.58
CA THR A 326 -13.38 6.48 -5.01
C THR A 326 -12.21 5.77 -5.72
N ALA A 327 -11.21 5.27 -4.97
CA ALA A 327 -10.06 4.54 -5.49
C ALA A 327 -10.50 3.23 -6.17
N LYS A 328 -9.83 2.84 -7.26
CA LYS A 328 -10.22 1.72 -8.12
C LYS A 328 -9.05 0.79 -8.45
N GLY A 329 -8.99 -0.35 -7.76
CA GLY A 329 -8.11 -1.45 -8.10
C GLY A 329 -8.76 -2.37 -9.14
N ASN A 330 -8.70 -1.99 -10.42
CA ASN A 330 -9.35 -2.69 -11.55
C ASN A 330 -8.40 -3.66 -12.29
N ASN A 331 -7.29 -4.07 -11.68
CA ASN A 331 -6.40 -5.12 -12.17
C ASN A 331 -6.01 -6.15 -11.08
N ALA A 332 -5.59 -7.35 -11.50
CA ALA A 332 -5.07 -8.37 -10.59
C ALA A 332 -3.72 -7.93 -10.01
N TYR A 333 -3.54 -8.13 -8.69
CA TYR A 333 -2.35 -7.75 -7.93
C TYR A 333 -1.95 -6.27 -8.01
N GLY A 334 -2.84 -5.38 -8.48
CA GLY A 334 -2.51 -3.96 -8.51
C GLY A 334 -2.88 -3.21 -7.25
N ILE A 335 -2.22 -2.08 -7.07
CA ILE A 335 -2.27 -1.24 -5.88
C ILE A 335 -2.72 0.16 -6.31
N SER A 336 -3.92 0.56 -5.92
CA SER A 336 -4.44 1.92 -6.05
C SER A 336 -4.53 2.56 -4.67
N LEU A 337 -3.71 3.59 -4.40
CA LEU A 337 -3.65 4.28 -3.10
C LEU A 337 -3.77 5.80 -3.29
N GLY A 338 -4.88 6.38 -2.87
CA GLY A 338 -5.18 7.81 -3.00
C GLY A 338 -6.63 8.07 -3.41
N PHE A 339 -7.10 9.30 -3.20
CA PHE A 339 -8.40 9.74 -3.72
C PHE A 339 -8.42 9.64 -5.25
N ASP A 340 -9.41 8.98 -5.84
CA ASP A 340 -9.49 8.71 -7.28
C ASP A 340 -8.27 7.99 -7.89
N ALA A 341 -7.38 7.37 -7.10
CA ALA A 341 -6.29 6.58 -7.64
C ALA A 341 -6.83 5.34 -8.37
N GLU A 342 -6.31 5.05 -9.56
CA GLU A 342 -6.86 3.99 -10.39
C GLU A 342 -5.78 3.18 -11.13
N THR A 343 -5.84 1.86 -10.93
CA THR A 343 -5.14 0.89 -11.76
C THR A 343 -6.15 0.22 -12.70
N ARG A 344 -6.05 0.49 -14.00
CA ARG A 344 -6.88 -0.13 -15.06
C ARG A 344 -6.12 -1.26 -15.73
N ASN A 345 -6.87 -2.11 -16.44
CA ASN A 345 -6.44 -2.98 -17.55
C ASN A 345 -5.04 -3.60 -17.42
N ALA A 346 -4.98 -4.93 -17.30
CA ALA A 346 -3.79 -5.79 -17.11
C ALA A 346 -3.54 -6.19 -15.66
N GLN A 347 -2.28 -6.37 -15.24
CA GLN A 347 -1.90 -6.96 -13.96
C GLN A 347 -0.67 -6.25 -13.37
N ARG A 348 -0.55 -6.29 -12.03
CA ARG A 348 0.65 -5.88 -11.27
C ARG A 348 1.03 -4.40 -11.39
N ASN A 349 0.04 -3.50 -11.53
CA ASN A 349 0.32 -2.05 -11.56
C ASN A 349 0.29 -1.42 -10.17
N ILE A 350 1.03 -0.33 -10.02
CA ILE A 350 1.01 0.56 -8.87
C ILE A 350 0.52 1.94 -9.35
N ALA A 351 -0.49 2.49 -8.68
CA ALA A 351 -0.96 3.87 -8.81
C ALA A 351 -1.11 4.48 -7.40
N ILE A 352 -0.25 5.43 -7.05
CA ILE A 352 -0.21 6.06 -5.73
C ILE A 352 -0.27 7.59 -5.90
N GLY A 353 -1.31 8.22 -5.34
CA GLY A 353 -1.52 9.68 -5.40
C GLY A 353 -2.93 10.05 -5.85
N TYR A 354 -3.33 11.31 -5.58
CA TYR A 354 -4.62 11.86 -6.03
C TYR A 354 -4.73 11.75 -7.56
N ASN A 355 -5.80 11.13 -8.05
CA ASN A 355 -6.09 10.97 -9.48
C ASN A 355 -4.94 10.34 -10.30
N SER A 356 -4.05 9.57 -9.64
CA SER A 356 -2.99 8.81 -10.32
C SER A 356 -3.61 7.68 -11.13
N THR A 357 -3.17 7.47 -12.38
CA THR A 357 -3.73 6.44 -13.25
C THR A 357 -2.68 5.57 -13.93
N SER A 358 -2.79 4.25 -13.76
CA SER A 358 -1.96 3.27 -14.44
C SER A 358 -2.80 2.38 -15.35
N ARG A 359 -2.52 2.32 -16.66
CA ARG A 359 -3.43 1.73 -17.68
C ARG A 359 -2.92 0.49 -18.44
N ALA A 360 -1.69 0.06 -18.22
CA ALA A 360 -1.05 -1.06 -18.94
C ALA A 360 -0.45 -2.09 -17.97
N THR A 361 0.56 -2.89 -18.32
CA THR A 361 1.06 -3.99 -17.47
C THR A 361 2.36 -3.63 -16.75
N ASP A 362 2.52 -4.06 -15.49
CA ASP A 362 3.77 -3.95 -14.72
C ASP A 362 4.26 -2.50 -14.52
N ASN A 363 3.31 -1.57 -14.32
CA ASN A 363 3.60 -0.14 -14.23
C ASN A 363 3.82 0.39 -12.82
N ILE A 364 4.61 1.45 -12.71
CA ILE A 364 4.79 2.25 -11.48
C ILE A 364 4.33 3.68 -11.73
N VAL A 365 3.23 4.09 -11.10
CA VAL A 365 2.69 5.45 -11.17
C VAL A 365 2.61 6.03 -9.77
N ILE A 366 3.38 7.09 -9.50
CA ILE A 366 3.46 7.72 -8.17
C ILE A 366 3.46 9.23 -8.32
N GLY A 367 2.37 9.88 -7.90
CA GLY A 367 2.23 11.34 -7.97
C GLY A 367 0.78 11.75 -8.17
N THR A 368 0.49 13.01 -7.84
CA THR A 368 -0.82 13.61 -8.16
C THR A 368 -0.94 13.79 -9.66
N ASP A 369 -2.05 13.34 -10.26
CA ASP A 369 -2.32 13.39 -11.69
C ASP A 369 -1.28 12.66 -12.59
N ALA A 370 -0.41 11.82 -12.01
CA ALA A 370 0.57 11.03 -12.76
C ALA A 370 -0.11 9.94 -13.59
N ILE A 371 0.38 9.69 -14.81
CA ILE A 371 -0.22 8.74 -15.76
C ILE A 371 0.84 7.86 -16.40
N SER A 372 0.61 6.55 -16.44
CA SER A 372 1.35 5.64 -17.32
C SER A 372 0.42 4.76 -18.16
N ASN A 373 0.56 4.83 -19.48
CA ASN A 373 -0.14 3.96 -20.45
C ASN A 373 0.79 2.92 -21.12
N SER A 374 2.08 2.94 -20.79
CA SER A 374 3.14 2.05 -21.31
C SER A 374 3.13 0.71 -20.61
N ASN A 375 3.47 -0.42 -21.25
CA ASN A 375 3.86 -1.60 -20.47
C ASN A 375 5.26 -1.38 -19.87
N TYR A 376 5.50 -1.86 -18.65
CA TYR A 376 6.74 -1.63 -17.90
C TYR A 376 7.05 -0.13 -17.68
N GLY A 377 6.02 0.71 -17.72
CA GLY A 377 6.16 2.16 -17.69
C GLY A 377 6.31 2.72 -16.28
N VAL A 378 7.14 3.75 -16.13
CA VAL A 378 7.36 4.46 -14.86
C VAL A 378 6.95 5.92 -15.02
N ALA A 379 5.95 6.38 -14.26
CA ALA A 379 5.55 7.78 -14.18
C ALA A 379 5.59 8.26 -12.71
N ILE A 380 6.59 9.05 -12.35
CA ILE A 380 6.80 9.50 -10.96
C ILE A 380 6.90 11.02 -10.90
N GLY A 381 5.97 11.70 -10.23
CA GLY A 381 5.93 13.17 -10.13
C GLY A 381 4.53 13.74 -10.35
N TYR A 382 4.33 15.02 -10.03
CA TYR A 382 3.07 15.70 -10.35
C TYR A 382 2.89 15.77 -11.87
N SER A 383 1.77 15.26 -12.38
CA SER A 383 1.42 15.28 -13.80
C SER A 383 2.46 14.66 -14.75
N SER A 384 3.33 13.78 -14.25
CA SER A 384 4.26 13.03 -15.11
C SER A 384 3.49 12.07 -16.03
N TYR A 385 3.95 11.93 -17.26
CA TYR A 385 3.27 11.13 -18.28
C TYR A 385 4.21 10.22 -19.07
N ALA A 386 4.08 8.92 -18.81
CA ALA A 386 4.67 7.85 -19.62
C ALA A 386 3.60 7.32 -20.60
N LYS A 387 3.72 7.62 -21.89
CA LYS A 387 2.65 7.40 -22.89
C LYS A 387 2.52 5.94 -23.36
N ASP A 388 1.80 5.70 -24.45
CA ASP A 388 1.29 4.39 -24.88
C ASP A 388 2.36 3.41 -25.43
N TYR A 389 3.65 3.70 -25.24
CA TYR A 389 4.76 2.90 -25.78
C TYR A 389 5.51 2.17 -24.68
N ASP A 390 5.95 0.94 -24.92
CA ASP A 390 6.62 0.10 -23.92
C ASP A 390 7.94 0.71 -23.41
N ASN A 391 8.26 0.40 -22.14
CA ASN A 391 9.48 0.78 -21.43
C ASN A 391 9.72 2.30 -21.35
N THR A 392 8.65 3.10 -21.26
CA THR A 392 8.80 4.55 -21.06
C THR A 392 9.02 4.91 -19.59
N ILE A 393 9.89 5.90 -19.35
CA ILE A 393 10.20 6.39 -18.00
C ILE A 393 10.04 7.90 -17.99
N ALA A 394 9.11 8.43 -17.19
CA ALA A 394 8.87 9.85 -16.97
C ALA A 394 8.95 10.16 -15.46
N ILE A 395 10.03 10.79 -15.01
CA ILE A 395 10.28 11.09 -13.60
C ILE A 395 10.51 12.59 -13.41
N GLY A 396 9.58 13.29 -12.76
CA GLY A 396 9.63 14.74 -12.50
C GLY A 396 8.27 15.40 -12.62
N TYR A 397 8.17 16.67 -12.20
CA TYR A 397 6.98 17.50 -12.45
C TYR A 397 6.82 17.69 -13.97
N ASP A 398 5.66 17.31 -14.51
CA ASP A 398 5.34 17.40 -15.95
C ASP A 398 6.40 16.73 -16.88
N ALA A 399 7.11 15.71 -16.40
CA ALA A 399 8.01 14.94 -17.26
C ALA A 399 7.20 14.12 -18.29
N LEU A 400 7.66 14.07 -19.54
CA LEU A 400 6.98 13.40 -20.65
C LEU A 400 7.91 12.42 -21.37
N ALA A 401 7.52 11.15 -21.41
CA ALA A 401 8.13 10.13 -22.27
C ALA A 401 7.10 9.64 -23.30
N ASP A 402 7.34 9.93 -24.58
CA ASP A 402 6.37 9.83 -25.69
C ASP A 402 6.83 8.89 -26.83
N ASN A 403 7.62 7.86 -26.51
CA ASN A 403 8.01 6.87 -27.51
C ASN A 403 8.60 5.59 -26.92
N LEU A 404 8.79 4.57 -27.74
CA LEU A 404 9.40 3.29 -27.33
C LEU A 404 10.77 3.52 -26.66
N ASN A 405 10.95 2.96 -25.46
CA ASN A 405 12.18 3.08 -24.65
C ASN A 405 12.59 4.53 -24.30
N ALA A 406 11.68 5.51 -24.41
CA ALA A 406 12.00 6.91 -24.09
C ALA A 406 12.14 7.11 -22.58
N THR A 407 13.17 7.85 -22.16
CA THR A 407 13.44 8.16 -20.75
C THR A 407 13.55 9.66 -20.54
N ALA A 408 12.61 10.25 -19.82
CA ALA A 408 12.60 11.65 -19.40
C ALA A 408 12.71 11.76 -17.87
N ILE A 409 13.79 12.37 -17.36
CA ILE A 409 14.04 12.54 -15.93
C ILE A 409 14.36 14.01 -15.64
N GLY A 410 13.44 14.73 -15.01
CA GLY A 410 13.56 16.14 -14.64
C GLY A 410 12.23 16.89 -14.70
N ASN A 411 12.17 18.06 -14.07
CA ASN A 411 11.04 18.98 -14.21
C ASN A 411 10.90 19.39 -15.69
N LEU A 412 9.76 19.14 -16.32
CA LEU A 412 9.47 19.45 -17.72
C LEU A 412 10.41 18.76 -18.74
N ALA A 413 11.08 17.68 -18.35
CA ALA A 413 11.91 16.90 -19.27
C ALA A 413 11.05 16.17 -20.31
N GLN A 414 11.47 16.15 -21.58
CA GLN A 414 10.72 15.58 -22.70
C GLN A 414 11.61 14.65 -23.54
N ALA A 415 11.25 13.38 -23.61
CA ALA A 415 11.86 12.39 -24.48
C ALA A 415 10.80 11.89 -25.47
N THR A 416 10.78 12.45 -26.69
CA THR A 416 9.65 12.34 -27.63
C THR A 416 9.86 11.37 -28.79
N ASN A 417 11.06 10.78 -28.90
CA ASN A 417 11.41 9.84 -29.97
C ASN A 417 11.91 8.49 -29.44
N SER A 418 11.99 7.46 -30.29
CA SER A 418 12.38 6.12 -29.83
C SER A 418 13.82 6.10 -29.31
N ASN A 419 14.04 5.39 -28.21
CA ASN A 419 15.34 5.30 -27.51
C ASN A 419 15.94 6.67 -27.13
N SER A 420 15.11 7.72 -27.03
CA SER A 420 15.56 9.05 -26.62
C SER A 420 15.70 9.13 -25.10
N ILE A 421 16.72 9.85 -24.63
CA ILE A 421 17.00 10.04 -23.19
C ILE A 421 17.14 11.53 -22.91
N ALA A 422 16.21 12.11 -22.15
CA ALA A 422 16.26 13.49 -21.66
C ALA A 422 16.45 13.50 -20.14
N ILE A 423 17.58 14.00 -19.64
CA ILE A 423 17.88 14.07 -18.21
C ILE A 423 18.26 15.51 -17.84
N GLY A 424 17.42 16.18 -17.07
CA GLY A 424 17.58 17.58 -16.66
C GLY A 424 16.28 18.37 -16.74
N SER A 425 16.21 19.50 -16.03
CA SER A 425 15.03 20.36 -16.11
C SER A 425 14.90 20.99 -17.50
N ASN A 426 13.74 20.87 -18.15
CA ASN A 426 13.50 21.29 -19.54
C ASN A 426 14.43 20.64 -20.58
N ALA A 427 15.06 19.51 -20.27
CA ALA A 427 15.81 18.75 -21.28
C ALA A 427 14.85 18.18 -22.34
N ILE A 428 15.18 18.30 -23.62
CA ILE A 428 14.39 17.83 -24.76
C ILE A 428 15.26 16.90 -25.62
N ALA A 429 14.84 15.64 -25.75
CA ALA A 429 15.44 14.65 -26.64
C ALA A 429 14.40 14.21 -27.68
N ASP A 430 14.39 14.90 -28.83
CA ASP A 430 13.41 14.74 -29.92
C ASP A 430 13.97 13.97 -31.13
N GLY A 431 15.29 13.77 -31.19
CA GLY A 431 15.93 12.91 -32.19
C GLY A 431 15.80 11.41 -31.87
N LEU A 432 15.67 10.56 -32.90
CA LEU A 432 15.78 9.10 -32.76
C LEU A 432 17.14 8.71 -32.15
N ASN A 433 17.17 7.87 -31.11
CA ASN A 433 18.41 7.50 -30.39
C ASN A 433 19.19 8.71 -29.85
N SER A 434 18.51 9.82 -29.54
CA SER A 434 19.17 11.02 -29.00
C SER A 434 19.32 10.97 -27.49
N VAL A 435 20.34 11.65 -26.97
CA VAL A 435 20.58 11.79 -25.53
C VAL A 435 20.82 13.26 -25.22
N ALA A 436 19.93 13.88 -24.46
CA ALA A 436 20.02 15.25 -23.97
C ALA A 436 20.22 15.22 -22.45
N ILE A 437 21.40 15.57 -21.95
CA ILE A 437 21.69 15.58 -20.51
C ILE A 437 22.10 16.99 -20.09
N GLY A 438 21.28 17.66 -19.30
CA GLY A 438 21.49 19.03 -18.82
C GLY A 438 20.20 19.85 -18.76
N GLN A 439 20.24 21.00 -18.08
CA GLN A 439 19.09 21.91 -18.05
C GLN A 439 18.91 22.57 -19.42
N ASN A 440 17.68 22.63 -19.96
CA ASN A 440 17.37 23.25 -21.26
C ASN A 440 18.11 22.63 -22.48
N THR A 441 18.80 21.50 -22.33
CA THR A 441 19.47 20.83 -23.46
C THR A 441 18.42 20.41 -24.49
N ASN A 442 18.61 20.74 -25.76
CA ASN A 442 17.68 20.37 -26.83
C ASN A 442 18.40 19.61 -27.94
N VAL A 443 18.01 18.34 -28.16
CA VAL A 443 18.59 17.47 -29.18
C VAL A 443 17.50 17.01 -30.14
N THR A 444 17.44 17.63 -31.32
CA THR A 444 16.51 17.30 -32.40
C THR A 444 17.08 16.29 -33.40
N ASN A 445 18.41 16.14 -33.43
CA ASN A 445 19.08 15.31 -34.43
C ASN A 445 19.14 13.85 -33.96
N ALA A 446 18.93 12.91 -34.89
CA ALA A 446 19.07 11.49 -34.62
C ALA A 446 20.53 11.13 -34.25
N ASN A 447 20.70 10.08 -33.44
CA ASN A 447 21.99 9.52 -33.02
C ASN A 447 22.95 10.57 -32.43
N THR A 448 22.40 11.57 -31.75
CA THR A 448 23.17 12.70 -31.21
C THR A 448 23.13 12.66 -29.68
N ILE A 449 24.28 12.84 -29.06
CA ILE A 449 24.41 13.03 -27.61
C ILE A 449 24.82 14.49 -27.38
N ALA A 450 24.01 15.24 -26.64
CA ALA A 450 24.38 16.55 -26.13
C ALA A 450 24.46 16.50 -24.59
N LEU A 451 25.58 16.99 -24.08
CA LEU A 451 25.83 17.13 -22.66
C LEU A 451 25.92 18.63 -22.36
N GLY A 452 24.96 19.13 -21.58
CA GLY A 452 25.04 20.42 -20.92
C GLY A 452 23.90 21.39 -21.18
N ASP A 453 23.93 22.50 -20.45
CA ASP A 453 22.89 23.52 -20.58
C ASP A 453 23.00 24.35 -21.87
N ASP A 454 21.93 25.09 -22.18
CA ASP A 454 21.88 26.05 -23.28
C ASP A 454 22.89 27.22 -23.13
N THR A 455 23.59 27.31 -22.00
CA THR A 455 24.63 28.32 -21.73
C THR A 455 26.05 27.84 -22.07
N GLY A 456 26.24 26.56 -22.43
CA GLY A 456 27.51 26.01 -22.89
C GLY A 456 28.58 25.81 -21.80
N ASN A 457 28.22 25.92 -20.53
CA ASN A 457 29.14 25.84 -19.39
C ASN A 457 29.34 24.41 -18.86
N VAL A 458 29.43 23.43 -19.75
CA VAL A 458 29.55 22.03 -19.34
C VAL A 458 30.94 21.47 -19.53
N ARG A 459 31.40 20.84 -18.46
CA ARG A 459 32.74 20.27 -18.35
C ARG A 459 32.64 18.77 -18.20
N VAL A 460 33.13 18.06 -19.20
CA VAL A 460 33.23 16.59 -19.23
C VAL A 460 34.65 16.20 -18.78
N GLY A 461 34.74 15.53 -17.64
CA GLY A 461 36.00 14.98 -17.13
C GLY A 461 36.12 13.48 -17.45
N ILE A 462 37.21 13.07 -18.10
CA ILE A 462 37.56 11.65 -18.28
C ILE A 462 38.87 11.42 -17.51
N GLY A 463 38.82 10.62 -16.44
CA GLY A 463 39.97 10.41 -15.53
C GLY A 463 40.20 11.55 -14.52
N THR A 464 39.29 12.52 -14.44
CA THR A 464 39.32 13.64 -13.48
C THR A 464 37.92 14.01 -13.01
N ASN A 465 37.75 14.24 -11.71
CA ASN A 465 36.48 14.71 -11.11
C ASN A 465 36.39 16.25 -11.04
N SER A 466 37.42 16.97 -11.52
CA SER A 466 37.49 18.44 -11.49
C SER A 466 38.01 18.97 -12.83
N PRO A 467 37.22 18.84 -13.90
CA PRO A 467 37.59 19.36 -15.21
C PRO A 467 37.78 20.88 -15.16
N THR A 468 38.89 21.39 -15.71
CA THR A 468 39.22 22.82 -15.76
C THR A 468 38.80 23.45 -17.09
N THR A 469 38.47 22.63 -18.07
CA THR A 469 38.02 22.96 -19.44
C THR A 469 36.75 22.19 -19.78
N ASN A 470 36.12 22.50 -20.92
CA ASN A 470 34.88 21.84 -21.36
C ASN A 470 35.06 20.34 -21.62
N LEU A 471 36.23 19.93 -22.12
CA LEU A 471 36.68 18.54 -22.14
C LEU A 471 38.06 18.46 -21.46
N HIS A 472 38.14 17.80 -20.31
CA HIS A 472 39.40 17.55 -19.60
C HIS A 472 39.62 16.03 -19.53
N LEU A 473 40.61 15.55 -20.29
CA LEU A 473 41.09 14.17 -20.22
C LEU A 473 42.37 14.11 -19.39
N ASN A 474 42.37 13.32 -18.32
CA ASN A 474 43.55 12.97 -17.54
C ASN A 474 43.99 11.55 -17.94
N GLY A 475 44.71 11.46 -19.06
CA GLY A 475 45.09 10.21 -19.73
C GLY A 475 45.45 10.44 -21.20
N THR A 476 45.44 9.38 -22.01
CA THR A 476 45.72 9.45 -23.45
C THR A 476 44.42 9.45 -24.27
N LEU A 477 44.31 10.34 -25.26
CA LEU A 477 43.23 10.35 -26.25
C LEU A 477 43.71 9.61 -27.49
N ARG A 478 43.03 8.52 -27.88
CA ARG A 478 43.28 7.82 -29.15
C ARG A 478 42.10 8.06 -30.09
N ILE A 479 42.33 8.78 -31.17
CA ILE A 479 41.32 9.07 -32.20
C ILE A 479 41.59 8.15 -33.39
N VAL A 480 40.71 7.17 -33.61
CA VAL A 480 40.81 6.20 -34.71
C VAL A 480 39.55 6.35 -35.56
N ASN A 481 39.67 6.97 -36.72
CA ASN A 481 38.55 7.16 -37.65
C ASN A 481 38.73 6.29 -38.90
N GLY A 482 38.97 4.99 -38.73
CA GLY A 482 38.97 4.01 -39.83
C GLY A 482 40.14 4.09 -40.83
N ASP A 483 40.71 5.27 -41.06
CA ASP A 483 41.81 5.54 -41.98
C ASP A 483 42.86 6.43 -41.30
N GLU A 484 43.55 5.89 -40.29
CA GLU A 484 44.86 6.41 -39.86
C GLU A 484 45.82 6.22 -41.03
N GLY A 485 45.69 7.06 -42.07
CA GLY A 485 46.51 6.95 -43.27
C GLY A 485 47.97 7.00 -42.87
N VAL A 486 48.76 6.01 -43.32
CA VAL A 486 50.22 6.03 -43.17
C VAL A 486 50.72 7.39 -43.64
N ASP A 487 51.56 8.02 -42.82
CA ASP A 487 52.11 9.36 -43.04
C ASP A 487 51.12 10.52 -42.97
N LYS A 488 49.97 10.42 -42.28
CA LYS A 488 49.08 11.55 -42.02
C LYS A 488 49.21 12.12 -40.60
N VAL A 489 48.96 13.42 -40.45
CA VAL A 489 48.85 14.13 -39.17
C VAL A 489 47.44 14.65 -38.97
N LEU A 490 47.00 14.77 -37.71
CA LEU A 490 45.69 15.31 -37.38
C LEU A 490 45.77 16.84 -37.37
N GLU A 491 45.16 17.48 -38.36
CA GLU A 491 45.06 18.95 -38.42
C GLU A 491 43.65 19.40 -38.06
N SER A 492 43.56 20.54 -37.37
CA SER A 492 42.29 21.19 -37.04
C SER A 492 42.01 22.30 -38.06
N ASP A 493 40.81 22.31 -38.65
CA ASP A 493 40.38 23.40 -39.52
C ASP A 493 40.02 24.67 -38.73
N ALA A 494 39.66 25.75 -39.43
CA ALA A 494 39.27 27.02 -38.80
C ALA A 494 37.99 26.91 -37.94
N ASN A 495 37.21 25.83 -38.09
CA ASN A 495 36.00 25.55 -37.32
C ASN A 495 36.27 24.55 -36.17
N GLY A 496 37.53 24.12 -35.97
CA GLY A 496 37.91 23.17 -34.93
C GLY A 496 37.76 21.70 -35.31
N ASN A 497 37.37 21.36 -36.54
CA ASN A 497 37.23 19.97 -36.97
C ASN A 497 38.61 19.35 -37.20
N ALA A 498 38.89 18.25 -36.51
CA ALA A 498 40.12 17.51 -36.66
C ALA A 498 40.00 16.50 -37.82
N THR A 499 40.90 16.57 -38.80
CA THR A 499 40.95 15.66 -39.96
C THR A 499 42.37 15.15 -40.17
N TRP A 500 42.52 13.87 -40.53
CA TRP A 500 43.82 13.34 -40.94
C TRP A 500 44.17 13.82 -42.33
N VAL A 501 45.22 14.62 -42.42
CA VAL A 501 45.76 15.14 -43.68
C VAL A 501 47.18 14.63 -43.86
N LEU A 502 47.60 14.48 -45.12
CA LEU A 502 49.03 14.34 -45.37
C LEU A 502 49.68 15.64 -44.87
N PRO A 503 50.76 15.57 -44.06
CA PRO A 503 51.51 16.76 -43.73
C PRO A 503 51.93 17.36 -45.07
N ASP A 504 51.51 18.60 -45.34
CA ASP A 504 51.98 19.37 -46.49
C ASP A 504 53.50 19.28 -46.46
N TYR A 505 54.06 18.46 -47.35
CA TYR A 505 55.50 18.22 -47.43
C TYR A 505 56.08 19.53 -47.95
N ILE A 506 56.38 20.45 -47.03
CA ILE A 506 57.04 21.72 -47.28
C ILE A 506 56.12 22.66 -48.08
N LYS A 507 55.35 23.52 -47.38
CA LYS A 507 55.12 24.86 -47.91
C LYS A 507 56.49 25.50 -48.08
N TYR A 508 57.03 25.42 -49.28
CA TYR A 508 58.23 26.14 -49.68
C TYR A 508 57.98 27.62 -49.39
N PHE A 509 58.57 28.14 -48.31
CA PHE A 509 58.88 29.55 -48.22
C PHE A 509 59.93 29.83 -49.29
N SER A 510 59.45 30.04 -50.50
CA SER A 510 60.23 30.21 -51.73
C SER A 510 60.86 31.59 -51.83
N ASP A 511 61.36 32.17 -50.73
CA ASP A 511 61.73 33.60 -50.78
C ASP A 511 62.87 34.07 -49.88
N THR A 512 63.77 33.20 -49.41
CA THR A 512 65.04 33.66 -48.80
C THR A 512 66.15 32.62 -48.89
N SER A 513 66.78 32.48 -50.06
CA SER A 513 68.09 31.85 -50.21
C SER A 513 69.18 32.92 -50.32
N ILE A 514 70.21 32.82 -49.49
CA ILE A 514 71.44 33.58 -49.69
C ILE A 514 72.32 32.73 -50.60
N ASN A 515 72.53 33.16 -51.84
CA ASN A 515 73.48 32.54 -52.75
C ASN A 515 74.82 33.29 -52.67
N GLY A 516 75.83 32.69 -52.04
CA GLY A 516 77.19 33.22 -52.02
C GLY A 516 78.08 32.46 -52.99
N THR A 517 78.61 33.12 -54.02
CA THR A 517 79.67 32.56 -54.87
C THR A 517 81.01 32.72 -54.16
N ILE A 518 81.83 31.67 -54.13
CA ILE A 518 83.17 31.73 -53.52
C ILE A 518 84.07 32.52 -54.46
N VAL A 519 84.74 33.56 -53.96
CA VAL A 519 85.74 34.29 -54.76
C VAL A 519 87.11 34.08 -54.17
N ASN A 520 87.90 33.34 -54.93
CA ASN A 520 89.34 33.37 -54.86
C ASN A 520 89.79 34.58 -55.71
N ALA A 521 90.59 35.49 -55.15
CA ALA A 521 91.35 36.41 -56.00
C ALA A 521 92.26 35.52 -56.84
N SER A 522 91.89 35.30 -58.10
CA SER A 522 92.55 34.45 -59.10
C SER A 522 93.96 33.97 -58.68
N GLY A 523 94.06 32.73 -58.20
CA GLY A 523 95.34 32.05 -57.99
C GLY A 523 95.91 32.01 -56.56
N THR A 524 95.15 32.30 -55.50
CA THR A 524 95.63 32.03 -54.14
C THR A 524 95.53 30.53 -53.81
N THR A 525 96.69 29.89 -53.59
CA THR A 525 96.83 28.57 -52.98
C THR A 525 96.36 28.64 -51.52
N VAL A 526 95.47 27.74 -51.10
CA VAL A 526 95.08 27.63 -49.68
C VAL A 526 96.04 26.67 -49.00
N THR A 527 97.05 27.20 -48.33
CA THR A 527 97.96 26.40 -47.51
C THR A 527 97.41 26.29 -46.07
N GLY A 528 96.98 25.08 -45.71
CA GLY A 528 96.52 24.73 -44.37
C GLY A 528 95.07 25.13 -44.01
N ASN A 529 94.78 25.16 -42.70
CA ASN A 529 93.43 25.37 -42.16
C ASN A 529 92.98 26.83 -42.28
N GLY A 530 91.78 27.08 -42.82
CA GLY A 530 91.31 28.45 -43.09
C GLY A 530 89.79 28.65 -43.10
N ILE A 531 89.38 29.92 -43.15
CA ILE A 531 87.98 30.34 -43.41
C ILE A 531 87.89 30.71 -44.89
N ILE A 532 86.94 30.12 -45.60
CA ILE A 532 86.69 30.44 -47.01
C ILE A 532 85.87 31.73 -47.08
N ARG A 533 86.35 32.70 -47.86
CA ARG A 533 85.65 33.98 -48.10
C ARG A 533 84.61 33.82 -49.20
N LEU A 534 83.42 34.37 -48.98
CA LEU A 534 82.32 34.43 -49.95
C LEU A 534 82.23 35.87 -50.49
N ASN A 535 82.13 36.07 -51.81
CA ASN A 535 81.92 37.42 -52.36
C ASN A 535 80.44 37.68 -52.53
N THR A 536 80.03 38.86 -52.12
CA THR A 536 78.63 39.26 -52.00
C THR A 536 78.11 39.76 -53.34
N GLY A 537 77.46 38.88 -54.09
CA GLY A 537 76.49 39.29 -55.10
C GLY A 537 75.35 40.09 -54.45
N THR A 538 74.85 41.10 -55.16
CA THR A 538 73.83 42.08 -54.76
C THR A 538 72.67 41.47 -53.96
N PHE A 539 72.45 41.95 -52.74
CA PHE A 539 71.37 41.53 -51.85
C PHE A 539 69.99 41.97 -52.38
N VAL A 540 69.06 41.04 -52.55
CA VAL A 540 67.62 41.35 -52.60
C VAL A 540 66.93 40.44 -51.60
N GLY A 541 66.63 40.97 -50.42
CA GLY A 541 65.88 40.29 -49.37
C GLY A 541 65.26 41.30 -48.42
N TYR A 542 63.92 41.36 -48.36
CA TYR A 542 63.20 42.23 -47.44
C TYR A 542 63.28 41.67 -46.01
N GLY A 543 63.92 42.42 -45.11
CA GLY A 543 63.73 42.24 -43.66
C GLY A 543 64.87 41.62 -42.86
N THR A 544 66.02 41.31 -43.47
CA THR A 544 67.19 40.77 -42.76
C THR A 544 68.47 41.43 -43.26
N THR A 545 69.00 42.39 -42.48
CA THR A 545 70.35 42.93 -42.75
C THR A 545 71.35 41.91 -42.25
N ILE A 546 71.85 41.09 -43.16
CA ILE A 546 72.93 40.13 -42.87
C ILE A 546 74.23 40.87 -43.10
N ALA A 547 74.85 41.32 -42.00
CA ALA A 547 76.15 41.99 -42.05
C ALA A 547 77.23 40.96 -42.39
N THR A 548 77.59 40.86 -43.66
CA THR A 548 78.75 40.07 -44.09
C THR A 548 80.00 40.94 -44.00
N ASN A 549 80.99 40.55 -43.19
CA ASN A 549 82.32 41.20 -43.20
C ASN A 549 83.30 40.48 -44.16
N GLY A 550 82.76 39.76 -45.16
CA GLY A 550 83.51 38.90 -46.09
C GLY A 550 83.96 37.54 -45.55
N MET A 551 83.68 37.21 -44.26
CA MET A 551 84.13 35.95 -43.63
C MET A 551 83.04 35.09 -42.96
N TYR A 552 81.86 35.65 -42.66
CA TYR A 552 80.73 34.93 -42.04
C TYR A 552 79.39 35.57 -42.38
N VAL A 553 78.31 34.84 -42.12
CA VAL A 553 76.91 35.23 -42.28
C VAL A 553 76.26 35.32 -40.90
N THR A 554 75.75 36.50 -40.49
CA THR A 554 75.02 36.65 -39.23
C THR A 554 73.53 36.34 -39.41
N ILE A 555 72.99 35.45 -38.58
CA ILE A 555 71.57 35.12 -38.53
C ILE A 555 70.82 36.23 -37.79
N SER A 556 69.74 36.75 -38.36
CA SER A 556 68.99 37.87 -37.79
C SER A 556 67.67 37.47 -37.13
N LYS A 557 67.22 36.22 -37.33
CA LYS A 557 66.00 35.65 -36.73
C LYS A 557 66.23 34.19 -36.36
N SER A 558 65.82 33.78 -35.16
CA SER A 558 65.89 32.38 -34.74
C SER A 558 64.97 31.50 -35.59
N GLY A 559 65.43 30.29 -35.91
CA GLY A 559 64.67 29.32 -36.70
C GLY A 559 65.53 28.21 -37.31
N TYR A 560 64.90 27.36 -38.12
CA TYR A 560 65.56 26.32 -38.88
C TYR A 560 66.03 26.85 -40.25
N TYR A 561 67.27 26.56 -40.59
CA TYR A 561 67.90 26.94 -41.85
C TYR A 561 68.54 25.73 -42.54
N ARG A 562 68.52 25.70 -43.87
CA ARG A 562 69.29 24.76 -44.70
C ARG A 562 70.58 25.44 -45.13
N LEU A 563 71.70 24.84 -44.78
CA LEU A 563 73.04 25.26 -45.16
C LEU A 563 73.56 24.28 -46.20
N SER A 564 73.89 24.75 -47.40
CA SER A 564 74.44 23.91 -48.47
C SER A 564 75.74 24.50 -49.00
N TYR A 565 76.64 23.67 -49.48
CA TYR A 565 77.77 24.15 -50.28
C TYR A 565 78.12 23.16 -51.37
N THR A 566 78.71 23.70 -52.43
CA THR A 566 79.40 22.98 -53.48
C THR A 566 80.76 23.64 -53.66
N LEU A 567 81.84 22.88 -53.56
CA LEU A 567 83.20 23.38 -53.72
C LEU A 567 83.92 22.52 -54.75
N ILE A 568 84.52 23.18 -55.72
CA ILE A 568 85.38 22.58 -56.74
C ILE A 568 86.82 22.95 -56.40
N MET A 569 87.68 21.94 -56.25
CA MET A 569 89.07 22.08 -55.85
C MET A 569 89.98 21.35 -56.85
N ASN A 570 91.21 21.83 -56.98
CA ASN A 570 92.25 21.13 -57.74
C ASN A 570 93.58 21.16 -56.96
N ILE A 571 94.36 20.09 -57.09
CA ILE A 571 95.69 19.96 -56.49
C ILE A 571 96.70 20.73 -57.37
N VAL A 572 97.51 21.60 -56.76
CA VAL A 572 98.42 22.49 -57.48
C VAL A 572 99.88 22.04 -57.41
N ASP A 573 100.30 21.42 -56.30
CA ASP A 573 101.64 20.88 -56.13
C ASP A 573 101.62 19.71 -55.11
N ASP A 574 102.34 18.62 -55.39
CA ASP A 574 102.51 17.46 -54.51
C ASP A 574 103.97 17.41 -54.05
N ASN A 575 104.24 17.99 -52.88
CA ASN A 575 105.60 18.07 -52.37
C ASN A 575 106.01 16.89 -51.46
N ASP A 576 105.10 15.99 -51.06
CA ASP A 576 105.40 15.00 -50.01
C ASP A 576 104.83 13.56 -50.20
N ALA A 577 104.13 13.22 -51.30
CA ALA A 577 103.72 11.84 -51.64
C ALA A 577 102.85 11.09 -50.58
N GLU A 578 102.11 11.83 -49.76
CA GLU A 578 101.16 11.29 -48.76
C GLU A 578 99.72 11.71 -49.11
N ASP A 579 98.75 10.86 -48.80
CA ASP A 579 97.33 11.14 -49.05
C ASP A 579 96.87 12.43 -48.32
N GLU A 580 96.37 13.42 -49.06
CA GLU A 580 95.84 14.64 -48.48
C GLU A 580 94.37 14.48 -48.11
N THR A 581 93.97 14.76 -46.87
CA THR A 581 92.54 14.77 -46.48
C THR A 581 92.07 16.18 -46.17
N VAL A 582 91.07 16.64 -46.92
CA VAL A 582 90.42 17.94 -46.68
C VAL A 582 89.06 17.75 -46.03
N GLU A 583 88.83 18.50 -44.96
CA GLU A 583 87.54 18.56 -44.28
C GLU A 583 86.85 19.91 -44.51
N LEU A 584 85.58 19.86 -44.92
CA LEU A 584 84.77 21.05 -45.14
C LEU A 584 83.50 21.04 -44.29
N PHE A 585 83.24 22.15 -43.61
CA PHE A 585 82.10 22.29 -42.72
C PHE A 585 81.73 23.75 -42.44
N PHE A 586 80.51 23.97 -41.96
CA PHE A 586 80.09 25.25 -41.38
C PHE A 586 80.40 25.28 -39.87
N SER A 587 80.72 26.45 -39.30
CA SER A 587 80.89 26.65 -37.86
C SER A 587 80.19 27.91 -37.34
N LYS A 588 79.89 27.96 -36.03
CA LYS A 588 79.27 29.10 -35.34
C LYS A 588 80.31 30.08 -34.75
N SER A 589 81.60 29.79 -34.95
CA SER A 589 82.73 30.54 -34.39
C SER A 589 83.94 30.48 -35.33
N SER A 590 84.74 31.56 -35.35
CA SER A 590 85.98 31.68 -36.12
C SER A 590 87.08 30.70 -35.72
N THR A 591 87.00 30.13 -34.50
CA THR A 591 87.94 29.11 -33.99
C THR A 591 87.30 27.74 -33.80
N GLY A 592 85.97 27.61 -34.02
CA GLY A 592 85.17 26.50 -33.49
C GLY A 592 84.80 25.33 -34.42
N THR A 593 84.26 24.31 -33.77
CA THR A 593 83.74 22.99 -34.19
C THR A 593 82.55 23.09 -35.17
N ALA A 594 82.36 22.05 -35.98
CA ALA A 594 81.28 21.97 -36.97
C ALA A 594 79.88 22.11 -36.32
N ILE A 595 79.03 22.97 -36.91
CA ILE A 595 77.65 23.21 -36.42
C ILE A 595 76.66 22.14 -36.84
N ASN A 596 77.12 21.23 -37.70
CA ASN A 596 76.44 20.01 -38.07
C ASN A 596 77.50 18.91 -38.16
N ARG A 597 77.26 17.73 -37.58
CA ARG A 597 78.26 16.64 -37.51
C ARG A 597 78.61 16.05 -38.88
N THR A 598 77.93 16.45 -39.94
CA THR A 598 78.27 16.11 -41.33
C THR A 598 79.47 16.93 -41.79
N ILE A 599 80.66 16.50 -41.38
CA ILE A 599 81.92 16.93 -41.99
C ILE A 599 82.03 16.16 -43.31
N THR A 600 82.12 16.87 -44.42
CA THR A 600 82.42 16.20 -45.69
C THR A 600 83.93 16.14 -45.83
N LYS A 601 84.46 14.92 -45.86
CA LYS A 601 85.89 14.66 -46.01
C LYS A 601 86.17 14.13 -47.41
N MET A 602 87.28 14.54 -47.99
CA MET A 602 87.79 14.01 -49.25
C MET A 602 89.27 13.73 -49.07
N THR A 603 89.69 12.52 -49.46
CA THR A 603 91.10 12.10 -49.42
C THR A 603 91.59 12.00 -50.87
N PHE A 604 92.74 12.60 -51.15
CA PHE A 604 93.38 12.67 -52.47
C PHE A 604 94.65 11.81 -52.46
N ASP A 605 94.86 11.01 -53.51
CA ASP A 605 96.12 10.28 -53.74
C ASP A 605 97.06 11.21 -54.52
N SER A 606 98.10 11.72 -53.85
CA SER A 606 98.84 12.88 -54.32
C SER A 606 99.71 12.59 -55.56
N ALA A 607 100.03 11.32 -55.85
CA ALA A 607 100.95 10.93 -56.92
C ALA A 607 100.32 10.84 -58.34
N LEU A 608 98.99 10.87 -58.46
CA LEU A 608 98.27 10.64 -59.75
C LEU A 608 97.45 11.83 -60.26
N ASP A 609 97.14 12.80 -59.39
CA ASP A 609 95.94 13.63 -59.57
C ASP A 609 96.22 15.15 -59.70
N VAL A 610 97.48 15.56 -59.94
CA VAL A 610 97.86 16.97 -60.13
C VAL A 610 97.16 17.54 -61.38
N GLY A 611 96.31 18.56 -61.16
CA GLY A 611 95.51 19.21 -62.20
C GLY A 611 94.08 18.67 -62.37
N GLU A 612 93.69 17.59 -61.68
CA GLU A 612 92.31 17.10 -61.66
C GLU A 612 91.40 17.99 -60.80
N LYS A 613 90.11 18.06 -61.16
CA LYS A 613 89.10 18.84 -60.45
C LYS A 613 88.16 17.93 -59.67
N TYR A 614 88.05 18.16 -58.38
CA TYR A 614 87.14 17.42 -57.51
C TYR A 614 86.03 18.33 -57.02
N THR A 615 84.80 17.81 -57.06
CA THR A 615 83.63 18.53 -56.57
C THR A 615 83.15 17.89 -55.27
N LEU A 616 83.07 18.69 -54.22
CA LEU A 616 82.49 18.31 -52.93
C LEU A 616 81.19 19.08 -52.74
N SER A 617 80.10 18.39 -52.42
CA SER A 617 78.85 19.04 -52.08
C SER A 617 78.23 18.45 -50.82
N THR A 618 77.60 19.29 -50.01
CA THR A 618 76.79 18.85 -48.87
C THR A 618 75.66 19.82 -48.61
N SER A 619 74.64 19.34 -47.90
CA SER A 619 73.56 20.18 -47.39
C SER A 619 73.10 19.66 -46.05
N ALA A 620 72.80 20.56 -45.12
CA ALA A 620 72.37 20.19 -43.78
C ALA A 620 71.36 21.20 -43.22
N ILE A 621 70.35 20.72 -42.49
CA ILE A 621 69.40 21.59 -41.79
C ILE A 621 69.87 21.77 -40.35
N VAL A 622 69.93 23.01 -39.89
CA VAL A 622 70.42 23.40 -38.56
C VAL A 622 69.48 24.43 -37.96
N HIS A 623 69.18 24.33 -36.67
CA HIS A 623 68.53 25.40 -35.92
C HIS A 623 69.58 26.45 -35.53
N LEU A 624 69.30 27.70 -35.88
CA LEU A 624 70.19 28.84 -35.66
C LEU A 624 69.44 29.94 -34.94
N ASP A 625 70.12 30.59 -34.01
CA ASP A 625 69.57 31.67 -33.22
C ASP A 625 69.88 33.04 -33.84
N ALA A 626 69.01 34.02 -33.60
CA ALA A 626 69.31 35.41 -33.93
C ALA A 626 70.61 35.87 -33.24
N GLY A 627 71.58 36.32 -34.02
CA GLY A 627 72.92 36.70 -33.60
C GLY A 627 74.01 35.66 -33.92
N ASP A 628 73.66 34.44 -34.31
CA ASP A 628 74.64 33.42 -34.68
C ASP A 628 75.46 33.85 -35.91
N ASN A 629 76.78 33.69 -35.85
CA ASN A 629 77.69 33.95 -36.98
C ASN A 629 78.14 32.64 -37.63
N ILE A 630 77.75 32.43 -38.89
CA ILE A 630 78.03 31.19 -39.62
C ILE A 630 79.25 31.39 -40.54
N TYR A 631 80.30 30.62 -40.26
CA TYR A 631 81.55 30.58 -41.02
C TYR A 631 81.58 29.34 -41.92
N PHE A 632 82.17 29.45 -43.10
CA PHE A 632 82.47 28.31 -43.96
C PHE A 632 83.97 27.99 -43.87
N ARG A 633 84.32 26.75 -43.49
CA ARG A 633 85.69 26.37 -43.12
C ARG A 633 86.21 25.21 -43.94
N ILE A 634 87.52 25.27 -44.19
CA ILE A 634 88.32 24.21 -44.78
C ILE A 634 89.47 23.88 -43.82
N VAL A 635 89.68 22.59 -43.58
CA VAL A 635 90.77 22.07 -42.75
C VAL A 635 91.55 21.09 -43.61
N ASN A 636 92.82 21.42 -43.90
CA ASN A 636 93.78 20.54 -44.56
C ASN A 636 94.92 20.27 -43.56
N PRO A 637 94.89 19.16 -42.81
CA PRO A 637 95.89 18.86 -41.78
C PRO A 637 97.25 18.48 -42.36
N ALA A 638 97.30 17.96 -43.59
CA ALA A 638 98.52 17.50 -44.25
C ALA A 638 99.35 18.66 -44.83
N GLY A 639 98.70 19.79 -45.15
CA GLY A 639 99.37 21.06 -45.44
C GLY A 639 99.78 21.31 -46.89
N GLY A 640 99.42 20.44 -47.83
CA GLY A 640 99.74 20.63 -49.25
C GLY A 640 98.87 21.66 -49.99
N ASP A 641 99.27 21.95 -51.23
CA ASP A 641 98.86 23.12 -52.00
C ASP A 641 97.58 22.85 -52.81
N ILE A 642 96.42 23.15 -52.21
CA ILE A 642 95.12 23.03 -52.86
C ILE A 642 94.63 24.41 -53.33
N SER A 643 94.14 24.46 -54.56
CA SER A 643 93.49 25.65 -55.10
C SER A 643 91.99 25.45 -55.25
N LEU A 644 91.25 26.52 -54.95
CA LEU A 644 89.81 26.57 -55.10
C LEU A 644 89.46 27.09 -56.50
N VAL A 645 88.73 26.28 -57.26
CA VAL A 645 88.18 26.66 -58.56
C VAL A 645 86.91 27.47 -58.33
N THR A 646 86.87 28.69 -58.85
CA THR A 646 85.79 29.66 -58.58
C THR A 646 84.52 29.37 -59.37
N ASP A 647 84.64 28.85 -60.59
CA ASP A 647 83.51 28.51 -61.43
C ASP A 647 82.82 27.23 -60.93
N GLY A 648 81.55 27.33 -60.52
CA GLY A 648 80.77 26.24 -59.94
C GLY A 648 80.86 26.06 -58.42
N SER A 649 81.69 26.84 -57.72
CA SER A 649 81.83 26.79 -56.26
C SER A 649 81.00 27.84 -55.53
N GLY A 650 80.18 27.44 -54.56
CA GLY A 650 79.33 28.33 -53.78
C GLY A 650 78.77 27.71 -52.51
N ALA A 651 78.24 28.55 -51.63
CA ALA A 651 77.51 28.13 -50.44
C ALA A 651 76.18 28.87 -50.35
N THR A 652 75.14 28.17 -49.90
CA THR A 652 73.80 28.70 -49.70
C THR A 652 73.32 28.54 -48.27
N ILE A 653 72.59 29.54 -47.78
CA ILE A 653 71.91 29.52 -46.49
C ILE A 653 70.46 29.93 -46.73
N GLU A 654 69.53 29.03 -46.44
CA GLU A 654 68.11 29.18 -46.77
C GLU A 654 67.26 29.02 -45.51
N SER A 655 66.34 29.95 -45.25
CA SER A 655 65.40 29.80 -44.13
C SER A 655 64.36 28.72 -44.43
N VAL A 656 64.17 27.78 -43.51
CA VAL A 656 63.17 26.69 -43.62
C VAL A 656 61.92 27.03 -42.80
N LYS A 657 62.09 27.49 -41.55
CA LYS A 657 61.00 27.87 -40.65
C LYS A 657 61.51 28.81 -39.55
N TYR A 658 60.81 29.90 -39.28
CA TYR A 658 61.07 30.75 -38.11
C TYR A 658 60.38 30.20 -36.86
N ASP A 659 60.97 30.44 -35.69
CA ASP A 659 60.38 30.09 -34.40
C ASP A 659 59.11 30.88 -34.07
#